data_AF-A0A356PFT6-F1
#
_entry.id   AF-A0A356PFT6-F1
#
_cell.length_a   1.000
_cell.length_b   1.000
_cell.length_c   1.000
_cell.angle_alpha   90.00
_cell.angle_beta   90.00
_cell.angle_gamma   90.00
#
_symmetry.space_group_name_H-M   'P 1'
#
loop_
_entity.id
_entity.type
_entity.pdbx_description
1 polymer ?
#
loop_
_entity_poly.entity_id
_entity_poly.type
_entity_poly.pdbx_seq_one_letter_code
_entity_poly.pdbx_strand_id
1 'polypeptide(L)'
;MILKGGLAVNILFELIYDLSILVSISIISGFLGHRSSKYQYHAVLQGLLFGSASVIGMLHPLIVAPGLIFDGRSIMISLSGLFFGPLAAMIAGTMALVLRIQQGGSGAMVGVFVILSSAFIGTLFHSRTRKTDGVVTMRQLLFMGFIVHVTMILLMFTLPIDKAISTIRMIGLPILILYPLATVFIGRIISELNERRRIAAALLESQNELTSANEKLNASMEDLVAVEEELRSQFEDLEINSELLRKSEYTFRKLFEGTSDAVLIIEDNNITDCNQAALELFGYEFKVNIIGKSIGKISPENQPDGKPSVERISEEIETTEKRGKSRFEWWHQKVDGTLFPVEVILTSIVLHGENVLHALLRDISERNKMEQQLQYLSYHDQLTGLYNRRFFEEELKRLDIKRNFPLSIVMGDVNGLKLINDSFGHIVGDQLLKKVAEIMTKGCRADEIIARLGGDEFVILLPKTDVHETELIFKRVQNLALKEKIGSIDISISFGWETKNNEEENIEEIFKKAEEHMYKKKLFESPSMRGKRLKAIINALYEKDKREEQHSRGVSALCESMGKALCLPEKEIETLKTVGLLHDIGKIAIEESIFNKPGKLTEDEWKEIKRHPEIGYRLLNTVNDMSVMAGYVLSHHEKWDGSGYPKGLKGEEIPLQSRIVAVADTYDAMTSERSYRNALPETTALEELRKNAGLQFDPELVRIFIEKVLDPLNKTNLEGCMVD
;
A
#
# COMPACT_ATOMS: atom_id res chain seq x y z
N MET A 1 105.10 -98.14 1.76
CA MET A 1 104.17 -97.17 1.11
C MET A 1 102.96 -96.80 1.98
N ILE A 2 102.81 -97.35 3.20
CA ILE A 2 101.69 -97.03 4.13
C ILE A 2 102.05 -95.93 5.16
N LEU A 3 103.34 -95.56 5.32
CA LEU A 3 103.80 -94.50 6.24
C LEU A 3 103.69 -93.06 5.71
N LYS A 4 103.36 -92.83 4.42
CA LYS A 4 103.19 -91.47 3.86
C LYS A 4 101.74 -90.93 3.97
N GLY A 5 100.76 -91.79 4.20
CA GLY A 5 99.35 -91.40 4.31
C GLY A 5 98.99 -90.68 5.63
N GLY A 6 99.57 -91.13 6.76
CA GLY A 6 99.26 -90.57 8.08
C GLY A 6 99.73 -89.12 8.29
N LEU A 7 100.88 -88.75 7.71
CA LEU A 7 101.39 -87.37 7.81
C LEU A 7 100.51 -86.38 7.04
N ALA A 8 100.06 -86.75 5.84
CA ALA A 8 99.18 -85.91 5.02
C ALA A 8 97.78 -85.73 5.64
N VAL A 9 97.23 -86.79 6.26
CA VAL A 9 95.94 -86.74 6.96
C VAL A 9 96.02 -85.87 8.21
N ASN A 10 97.07 -85.99 9.02
CA ASN A 10 97.26 -85.12 10.19
C ASN A 10 97.43 -83.64 9.81
N ILE A 11 98.21 -83.36 8.76
CA ILE A 11 98.35 -81.99 8.23
C ILE A 11 96.98 -81.43 7.81
N LEU A 12 96.14 -82.25 7.15
CA LEU A 12 94.81 -81.82 6.73
C LEU A 12 93.87 -81.54 7.92
N PHE A 13 93.90 -82.37 8.96
CA PHE A 13 93.08 -82.16 10.17
C PHE A 13 93.44 -80.86 10.90
N GLU A 14 94.74 -80.59 11.09
CA GLU A 14 95.21 -79.35 11.72
C GLU A 14 94.82 -78.12 10.88
N LEU A 15 94.94 -78.20 9.55
CA LEU A 15 94.53 -77.11 8.66
C LEU A 15 93.01 -76.85 8.69
N ILE A 16 92.19 -77.89 8.85
CA ILE A 16 90.73 -77.77 9.01
C ILE A 16 90.40 -77.15 10.38
N TYR A 17 91.11 -77.55 11.43
CA TYR A 17 90.94 -76.98 12.77
C TYR A 17 91.24 -75.48 12.76
N ASP A 18 92.37 -75.07 12.19
CA ASP A 18 92.73 -73.66 11.97
C ASP A 18 91.62 -72.94 11.20
N LEU A 19 91.14 -73.50 10.08
CA LEU A 19 90.08 -72.89 9.29
C LEU A 19 88.77 -72.72 10.08
N SER A 20 88.42 -73.67 10.95
CA SER A 20 87.22 -73.60 11.78
C SER A 20 87.27 -72.47 12.81
N ILE A 21 88.44 -72.24 13.41
CA ILE A 21 88.69 -71.11 14.32
C ILE A 21 88.57 -69.80 13.55
N LEU A 22 89.18 -69.72 12.38
CA LEU A 22 89.15 -68.53 11.54
C LEU A 22 87.70 -68.14 11.16
N VAL A 23 86.87 -69.11 10.78
CA VAL A 23 85.45 -68.87 10.44
C VAL A 23 84.64 -68.42 11.65
N SER A 24 84.83 -69.08 12.80
CA SER A 24 84.16 -68.73 14.06
C SER A 24 84.44 -67.28 14.45
N ILE A 25 85.69 -66.86 14.34
CA ILE A 25 86.13 -65.50 14.68
C ILE A 25 85.59 -64.47 13.70
N SER A 26 85.43 -64.84 12.44
CA SER A 26 84.86 -63.97 11.40
C SER A 26 83.38 -63.71 11.62
N ILE A 27 82.65 -64.68 12.15
CA ILE A 27 81.26 -64.53 12.58
C ILE A 27 81.18 -63.62 13.81
N ILE A 28 82.04 -63.85 14.82
CA ILE A 28 82.12 -63.01 16.04
C ILE A 28 82.47 -61.56 15.68
N SER A 29 83.39 -61.35 14.74
CA SER A 29 83.73 -60.04 14.18
C SER A 29 82.50 -59.32 13.63
N GLY A 30 81.60 -60.06 12.97
CA GLY A 30 80.30 -59.59 12.57
C GLY A 30 79.50 -59.01 13.74
N PHE A 31 79.40 -59.71 14.87
CA PHE A 31 78.64 -59.26 16.04
C PHE A 31 79.25 -58.07 16.79
N LEU A 32 80.56 -57.86 16.67
CA LEU A 32 81.28 -56.72 17.23
C LEU A 32 80.99 -55.46 16.38
N GLY A 33 79.72 -55.04 16.37
CA GLY A 33 79.21 -53.93 15.57
C GLY A 33 79.79 -52.56 15.98
N HIS A 34 79.58 -51.56 15.13
CA HIS A 34 79.86 -50.13 15.37
C HIS A 34 78.90 -49.53 16.44
N ARG A 35 78.74 -50.16 17.61
CA ARG A 35 77.95 -49.59 18.72
C ARG A 35 78.61 -48.37 19.38
N SER A 36 79.87 -48.07 19.04
CA SER A 36 80.60 -46.89 19.52
C SER A 36 80.85 -45.92 18.36
N SER A 37 80.49 -44.64 18.56
CA SER A 37 80.56 -43.57 17.54
C SER A 37 81.99 -43.23 17.07
N LYS A 38 83.01 -43.79 17.72
CA LYS A 38 84.41 -43.55 17.40
C LYS A 38 84.98 -44.74 16.64
N TYR A 39 85.25 -44.52 15.36
CA TYR A 39 85.93 -45.45 14.44
C TYR A 39 87.14 -46.18 15.07
N GLN A 40 87.89 -45.47 15.93
CA GLN A 40 89.04 -46.01 16.65
C GLN A 40 88.70 -47.16 17.61
N TYR A 41 87.57 -47.12 18.32
CA TYR A 41 87.19 -48.18 19.27
C TYR A 41 86.85 -49.49 18.57
N HIS A 42 86.12 -49.39 17.45
CA HIS A 42 85.81 -50.57 16.64
C HIS A 42 87.08 -51.19 16.06
N ALA A 43 88.00 -50.37 15.54
CA ALA A 43 89.29 -50.86 15.05
C ALA A 43 90.13 -51.52 16.17
N VAL A 44 90.12 -50.99 17.39
CA VAL A 44 90.80 -51.61 18.55
C VAL A 44 90.21 -52.98 18.88
N LEU A 45 88.88 -53.07 18.97
CA LEU A 45 88.18 -54.31 19.32
C LEU A 45 88.40 -55.41 18.27
N GLN A 46 88.36 -55.04 16.99
CA GLN A 46 88.66 -55.95 15.88
C GLN A 46 90.14 -56.33 15.86
N GLY A 47 91.05 -55.40 16.16
CA GLY A 47 92.47 -55.68 16.33
C GLY A 47 92.74 -56.70 17.44
N LEU A 48 92.10 -56.55 18.60
CA LEU A 48 92.21 -57.50 19.72
C LEU A 48 91.63 -58.87 19.37
N LEU A 49 90.50 -58.92 18.65
CA LEU A 49 89.86 -60.17 18.24
C LEU A 49 90.75 -60.95 17.25
N PHE A 50 91.17 -60.29 16.16
CA PHE A 50 92.04 -60.92 15.16
C PHE A 50 93.45 -61.20 15.69
N GLY A 51 93.93 -60.38 16.64
CA GLY A 51 95.16 -60.63 17.39
C GLY A 51 95.05 -61.88 18.26
N SER A 52 93.98 -62.01 19.05
CA SER A 52 93.70 -63.21 19.87
C SER A 52 93.58 -64.45 19.00
N ALA A 53 92.90 -64.35 17.86
CA ALA A 53 92.82 -65.42 16.86
C ALA A 53 94.18 -65.90 16.39
N SER A 54 95.04 -64.94 16.05
CA SER A 54 96.40 -65.20 15.57
C SER A 54 97.24 -65.87 16.65
N VAL A 55 97.12 -65.39 17.90
CA VAL A 55 97.79 -65.96 19.08
C VAL A 55 97.32 -67.39 19.34
N ILE A 56 96.01 -67.67 19.27
CA ILE A 56 95.47 -69.03 19.46
C ILE A 56 96.00 -69.98 18.38
N GLY A 57 95.96 -69.57 17.10
CA GLY A 57 96.53 -70.38 16.00
C GLY A 57 98.03 -70.65 16.20
N MET A 58 98.76 -69.67 16.73
CA MET A 58 100.19 -69.83 17.06
C MET A 58 100.47 -70.76 18.25
N LEU A 59 99.52 -70.96 19.16
CA LEU A 59 99.65 -71.87 20.31
C LEU A 59 99.41 -73.34 19.94
N HIS A 60 98.72 -73.59 18.82
CA HIS A 60 98.47 -74.92 18.27
C HIS A 60 99.13 -75.07 16.88
N PRO A 61 100.46 -74.96 16.78
CA PRO A 61 101.11 -74.92 15.48
C PRO A 61 101.23 -76.29 14.83
N LEU A 62 101.22 -76.31 13.49
CA LEU A 62 101.71 -77.44 12.72
C LEU A 62 103.25 -77.50 12.82
N ILE A 63 103.77 -78.42 13.62
CA ILE A 63 105.22 -78.64 13.81
C ILE A 63 105.72 -79.62 12.76
N VAL A 64 106.64 -79.17 11.90
CA VAL A 64 107.13 -80.01 10.78
C VAL A 64 108.62 -80.32 10.87
N ALA A 65 109.37 -79.53 11.63
CA ALA A 65 110.72 -79.83 12.10
C ALA A 65 110.98 -79.06 13.42
N PRO A 66 111.97 -79.44 14.25
CA PRO A 66 112.29 -78.71 15.48
C PRO A 66 112.55 -77.22 15.22
N GLY A 67 111.66 -76.36 15.74
CA GLY A 67 111.73 -74.89 15.58
C GLY A 67 111.10 -74.33 14.30
N LEU A 68 110.42 -75.16 13.50
CA LEU A 68 109.73 -74.77 12.27
C LEU A 68 108.22 -75.02 12.41
N ILE A 69 107.47 -73.92 12.55
CA ILE A 69 106.06 -73.85 12.96
C ILE A 69 105.24 -73.11 11.89
N PHE A 70 104.11 -73.69 11.48
CA PHE A 70 103.14 -73.08 10.55
C PHE A 70 101.77 -72.94 11.21
N ASP A 71 101.11 -71.80 10.97
CA ASP A 71 99.79 -71.46 11.48
C ASP A 71 99.08 -70.45 10.55
N GLY A 72 97.78 -70.23 10.77
CA GLY A 72 96.94 -69.32 9.98
C GLY A 72 97.11 -67.80 10.26
N ARG A 73 98.14 -67.35 11.01
CA ARG A 73 98.23 -65.94 11.46
C ARG A 73 98.35 -64.91 10.32
N SER A 74 98.99 -65.27 9.21
CA SER A 74 99.14 -64.38 8.05
C SER A 74 97.78 -64.00 7.45
N ILE A 75 96.83 -64.92 7.45
CA ILE A 75 95.45 -64.70 6.99
C ILE A 75 94.76 -63.70 7.92
N MET A 76 94.81 -63.92 9.24
CA MET A 76 94.13 -63.06 10.21
C MET A 76 94.67 -61.64 10.23
N ILE A 77 96.00 -61.49 10.24
CA ILE A 77 96.63 -60.18 10.32
C ILE A 77 96.38 -59.38 9.02
N SER A 78 96.45 -60.03 7.86
CA SER A 78 96.17 -59.37 6.57
C SER A 78 94.69 -58.98 6.41
N LEU A 79 93.76 -59.85 6.80
CA LEU A 79 92.32 -59.54 6.78
C LEU A 79 91.94 -58.46 7.82
N SER A 80 92.58 -58.49 9.00
CA SER A 80 92.39 -57.45 10.02
C SER A 80 92.77 -56.07 9.46
N GLY A 81 93.91 -55.99 8.77
CA GLY A 81 94.32 -54.78 8.08
C GLY A 81 93.37 -54.38 6.95
N LEU A 82 92.92 -55.33 6.13
CA LEU A 82 92.04 -55.07 4.99
C LEU A 82 90.69 -54.48 5.39
N PHE A 83 90.01 -55.07 6.38
CA PHE A 83 88.64 -54.69 6.73
C PHE A 83 88.56 -53.62 7.82
N PHE A 84 89.52 -53.59 8.75
CA PHE A 84 89.46 -52.74 9.94
C PHE A 84 90.60 -51.72 10.02
N GLY A 85 91.50 -51.72 9.03
CA GLY A 85 92.49 -50.67 8.81
C GLY A 85 93.79 -50.80 9.61
N PRO A 86 94.65 -49.78 9.54
CA PRO A 86 96.01 -49.82 10.09
C PRO A 86 96.08 -50.04 11.60
N LEU A 87 95.17 -49.45 12.36
CA LEU A 87 95.15 -49.57 13.82
C LEU A 87 94.85 -51.01 14.26
N ALA A 88 93.89 -51.67 13.61
CA ALA A 88 93.54 -53.06 13.88
C ALA A 88 94.69 -54.00 13.52
N ALA A 89 95.31 -53.81 12.34
CA ALA A 89 96.47 -54.57 11.89
C ALA A 89 97.66 -54.44 12.85
N MET A 90 97.91 -53.23 13.34
CA MET A 90 99.00 -52.96 14.28
C MET A 90 98.79 -53.68 15.61
N ILE A 91 97.56 -53.67 16.15
CA ILE A 91 97.23 -54.38 17.39
C ILE A 91 97.36 -55.89 17.19
N ALA A 92 96.72 -56.44 16.16
CA ALA A 92 96.77 -57.86 15.86
C ALA A 92 98.21 -58.34 15.58
N GLY A 93 98.96 -57.57 14.80
CA GLY A 93 100.36 -57.83 14.49
C GLY A 93 101.25 -57.77 15.72
N THR A 94 101.06 -56.80 16.61
CA THR A 94 101.85 -56.68 17.86
C THR A 94 101.61 -57.87 18.79
N MET A 95 100.35 -58.29 18.96
CA MET A 95 100.02 -59.47 19.78
C MET A 95 100.70 -60.74 19.25
N ALA A 96 100.63 -60.97 17.94
CA ALA A 96 101.31 -62.10 17.30
C ALA A 96 102.84 -61.98 17.40
N LEU A 97 103.39 -60.78 17.26
CA LEU A 97 104.83 -60.52 17.31
C LEU A 97 105.43 -60.86 18.68
N VAL A 98 104.76 -60.43 19.76
CA VAL A 98 105.18 -60.69 21.15
C VAL A 98 105.27 -62.20 21.40
N LEU A 99 104.23 -62.96 21.05
CA LEU A 99 104.24 -64.41 21.22
C LEU A 99 105.32 -65.06 20.34
N ARG A 100 105.51 -64.57 19.10
CA ARG A 100 106.47 -65.19 18.18
C ARG A 100 107.91 -65.04 18.67
N ILE A 101 108.25 -63.87 19.22
CA ILE A 101 109.57 -63.61 19.79
C ILE A 101 109.80 -64.50 21.02
N GLN A 102 108.78 -64.69 21.87
CA GLN A 102 108.87 -65.57 23.05
C GLN A 102 109.05 -67.05 22.70
N GLN A 103 108.41 -67.55 21.64
CA GLN A 103 108.56 -68.94 21.19
C GLN A 103 109.99 -69.29 20.73
N GLY A 104 110.75 -68.31 20.23
CA GLY A 104 112.12 -68.51 19.73
C GLY A 104 112.23 -69.56 18.61
N GLY A 105 113.42 -70.16 18.48
CA GLY A 105 113.71 -71.24 17.52
C GLY A 105 114.26 -70.79 16.16
N SER A 106 114.69 -71.76 15.36
CA SER A 106 115.41 -71.48 14.10
C SER A 106 114.60 -70.70 13.05
N GLY A 107 113.26 -70.75 13.11
CA GLY A 107 112.36 -69.97 12.25
C GLY A 107 111.78 -68.70 12.87
N ALA A 108 112.33 -68.19 13.98
CA ALA A 108 111.80 -67.00 14.66
C ALA A 108 111.80 -65.75 13.76
N MET A 109 112.94 -65.45 13.12
CA MET A 109 113.09 -64.30 12.21
C MET A 109 112.15 -64.36 11.00
N VAL A 110 111.97 -65.54 10.40
CA VAL A 110 110.99 -65.75 9.33
C VAL A 110 109.60 -65.36 9.83
N GLY A 111 109.19 -65.85 11.00
CA GLY A 111 107.87 -65.58 11.57
C GLY A 111 107.62 -64.10 11.84
N VAL A 112 108.64 -63.38 12.33
CA VAL A 112 108.59 -61.92 12.53
C VAL A 112 108.35 -61.21 11.20
N PHE A 113 109.13 -61.51 10.16
CA PHE A 113 108.94 -60.89 8.84
C PHE A 113 107.60 -61.23 8.20
N VAL A 114 107.06 -62.43 8.42
CA VAL A 114 105.74 -62.83 7.93
C VAL A 114 104.63 -62.03 8.60
N ILE A 115 104.71 -61.79 9.90
CA ILE A 115 103.74 -60.96 10.64
C ILE A 115 103.75 -59.52 10.10
N LEU A 116 104.94 -58.92 10.00
CA LEU A 116 105.10 -57.54 9.54
C LEU A 116 104.64 -57.37 8.08
N SER A 117 105.05 -58.27 7.18
CA SER A 117 104.63 -58.23 5.77
C SER A 117 103.13 -58.46 5.61
N SER A 118 102.52 -59.36 6.38
CA SER A 118 101.07 -59.61 6.33
C SER A 118 100.26 -58.38 6.77
N ALA A 119 100.67 -57.71 7.85
CA ALA A 119 100.05 -56.46 8.31
C ALA A 119 100.20 -55.35 7.27
N PHE A 120 101.40 -55.21 6.69
CA PHE A 120 101.66 -54.22 5.65
C PHE A 120 100.82 -54.46 4.39
N ILE A 121 100.76 -55.70 3.90
CA ILE A 121 99.97 -56.03 2.69
C ILE A 121 98.47 -55.80 2.96
N GLY A 122 97.95 -56.23 4.10
CA GLY A 122 96.54 -56.02 4.47
C GLY A 122 96.15 -54.53 4.52
N THR A 123 96.99 -53.71 5.17
CA THR A 123 96.76 -52.26 5.28
C THR A 123 96.93 -51.52 3.95
N LEU A 124 97.85 -51.97 3.11
CA LEU A 124 97.99 -51.46 1.74
C LEU A 124 96.71 -51.70 0.93
N PHE A 125 96.14 -52.90 1.01
CA PHE A 125 94.87 -53.19 0.31
C PHE A 125 93.69 -52.41 0.91
N HIS A 126 93.64 -52.19 2.23
CA HIS A 126 92.64 -51.33 2.86
C HIS A 126 92.65 -49.89 2.30
N SER A 127 93.84 -49.32 2.11
CA SER A 127 93.97 -47.98 1.56
C SER A 127 93.44 -47.86 0.12
N ARG A 128 93.51 -48.96 -0.65
CA ARG A 128 92.99 -49.03 -2.02
C ARG A 128 91.48 -49.25 -2.04
N THR A 129 90.95 -50.15 -1.21
CA THR A 129 89.51 -50.47 -1.17
C THR A 129 88.67 -49.33 -0.60
N ARG A 130 89.23 -48.50 0.30
CA ARG A 130 88.57 -47.28 0.78
C ARG A 130 88.30 -46.25 -0.33
N LYS A 131 89.07 -46.29 -1.44
CA LYS A 131 88.85 -45.41 -2.61
C LYS A 131 87.76 -45.92 -3.55
N THR A 132 87.30 -47.16 -3.39
CA THR A 132 86.31 -47.83 -4.26
C THR A 132 85.12 -48.31 -3.42
N ASP A 133 84.46 -47.37 -2.72
CA ASP A 133 83.23 -47.55 -1.92
C ASP A 133 83.27 -48.62 -0.80
N GLY A 134 84.48 -49.11 -0.47
CA GLY A 134 84.67 -50.07 0.61
C GLY A 134 84.06 -51.46 0.34
N VAL A 135 83.74 -51.79 -0.92
CA VAL A 135 83.30 -53.13 -1.31
C VAL A 135 84.53 -53.93 -1.73
N VAL A 136 84.76 -55.06 -1.04
CA VAL A 136 85.90 -55.92 -1.32
C VAL A 136 85.45 -57.08 -2.22
N THR A 137 86.02 -57.15 -3.42
CA THR A 137 85.69 -58.19 -4.41
C THR A 137 86.43 -59.50 -4.14
N MET A 138 85.86 -60.63 -4.59
CA MET A 138 86.51 -61.95 -4.52
C MET A 138 87.90 -61.94 -5.20
N ARG A 139 88.04 -61.23 -6.33
CA ARG A 139 89.32 -61.10 -7.05
C ARG A 139 90.38 -60.37 -6.22
N GLN A 140 90.01 -59.31 -5.50
CA GLN A 140 90.93 -58.58 -4.62
C GLN A 140 91.37 -59.44 -3.43
N LEU A 141 90.45 -60.20 -2.83
CA LEU A 141 90.79 -61.12 -1.73
C LEU A 141 91.72 -62.24 -2.18
N LEU A 142 91.45 -62.85 -3.34
CA LEU A 142 92.29 -63.91 -3.91
C LEU A 142 93.70 -63.38 -4.22
N PHE A 143 93.78 -62.20 -4.83
CA PHE A 143 95.05 -61.57 -5.17
C PHE A 143 95.86 -61.18 -3.92
N MET A 144 95.21 -60.57 -2.92
CA MET A 144 95.85 -60.27 -1.63
C MET A 144 96.34 -61.54 -0.95
N GLY A 145 95.47 -62.55 -0.84
CA GLY A 145 95.81 -63.84 -0.25
C GLY A 145 97.01 -64.47 -0.96
N PHE A 146 97.03 -64.47 -2.29
CA PHE A 146 98.16 -64.99 -3.06
C PHE A 146 99.46 -64.20 -2.77
N ILE A 147 99.42 -62.87 -2.77
CA ILE A 147 100.60 -62.02 -2.48
C ILE A 147 101.14 -62.29 -1.06
N VAL A 148 100.28 -62.34 -0.06
CA VAL A 148 100.67 -62.61 1.35
C VAL A 148 101.42 -63.94 1.44
N HIS A 149 100.89 -64.99 0.82
CA HIS A 149 101.45 -66.34 0.96
C HIS A 149 102.66 -66.59 0.04
N VAL A 150 102.74 -65.96 -1.13
CA VAL A 150 103.98 -65.92 -1.93
C VAL A 150 105.09 -65.18 -1.16
N THR A 151 104.78 -64.04 -0.56
CA THR A 151 105.73 -63.28 0.28
C THR A 151 106.22 -64.13 1.45
N MET A 152 105.31 -64.86 2.10
CA MET A 152 105.66 -65.79 3.18
C MET A 152 106.62 -66.90 2.71
N ILE A 153 106.42 -67.47 1.53
CA ILE A 153 107.32 -68.50 0.97
C ILE A 153 108.68 -67.90 0.63
N LEU A 154 108.73 -66.70 0.04
CA LEU A 154 110.00 -66.01 -0.24
C LEU A 154 110.79 -65.73 1.04
N LEU A 155 110.11 -65.40 2.15
CA LEU A 155 110.75 -65.20 3.44
C LEU A 155 111.35 -66.48 4.05
N MET A 156 111.00 -67.68 3.55
CA MET A 156 111.61 -68.93 4.01
C MET A 156 113.09 -69.04 3.65
N PHE A 157 113.56 -68.32 2.64
CA PHE A 157 114.99 -68.26 2.29
C PHE A 157 115.86 -67.52 3.32
N THR A 158 115.25 -66.95 4.36
CA THR A 158 116.00 -66.45 5.53
C THR A 158 116.49 -67.59 6.45
N LEU A 159 116.01 -68.83 6.23
CA LEU A 159 116.58 -70.04 6.83
C LEU A 159 117.83 -70.51 6.05
N PRO A 160 118.71 -71.30 6.69
CA PRO A 160 119.73 -72.06 5.98
C PRO A 160 119.15 -72.82 4.76
N ILE A 161 119.83 -72.78 3.62
CA ILE A 161 119.31 -73.20 2.30
C ILE A 161 118.77 -74.64 2.30
N ASP A 162 119.43 -75.54 3.05
CA ASP A 162 119.03 -76.93 3.24
C ASP A 162 117.66 -77.07 3.94
N LYS A 163 117.43 -76.27 5.00
CA LYS A 163 116.16 -76.22 5.73
C LYS A 163 115.08 -75.48 4.96
N ALA A 164 115.43 -74.41 4.23
CA ALA A 164 114.49 -73.65 3.42
C ALA A 164 113.88 -74.51 2.31
N ILE A 165 114.72 -75.22 1.53
CA ILE A 165 114.26 -76.04 0.39
C ILE A 165 113.38 -77.20 0.87
N SER A 166 113.78 -77.89 1.96
CA SER A 166 112.99 -79.00 2.51
C SER A 166 111.61 -78.53 3.01
N THR A 167 111.57 -77.37 3.65
CA THR A 167 110.33 -76.73 4.12
C THR A 167 109.39 -76.34 2.98
N ILE A 168 109.91 -75.63 1.96
CA ILE A 168 109.12 -75.17 0.82
C ILE A 168 108.54 -76.36 0.05
N ARG A 169 109.33 -77.42 -0.16
CA ARG A 169 108.87 -78.61 -0.88
C ARG A 169 107.74 -79.34 -0.16
N MET A 170 107.71 -79.26 1.17
CA MET A 170 106.76 -79.97 2.00
C MET A 170 105.43 -79.22 2.16
N ILE A 171 105.46 -77.89 2.30
CA ILE A 171 104.27 -77.11 2.71
C ILE A 171 103.93 -75.98 1.73
N GLY A 172 104.85 -75.61 0.83
CA GLY A 172 104.67 -74.47 -0.08
C GLY A 172 103.43 -74.58 -0.97
N LEU A 173 103.22 -75.74 -1.61
CA LEU A 173 102.06 -75.95 -2.49
C LEU A 173 100.73 -76.00 -1.70
N PRO A 174 100.60 -76.76 -0.58
CA PRO A 174 99.40 -76.70 0.26
C PRO A 174 99.03 -75.27 0.71
N ILE A 175 100.02 -74.47 1.15
CA ILE A 175 99.78 -73.10 1.60
C ILE A 175 99.35 -72.18 0.46
N LEU A 176 100.00 -72.24 -0.71
CA LEU A 176 99.64 -71.40 -1.86
C LEU A 176 98.25 -71.66 -2.41
N ILE A 177 97.66 -72.83 -2.11
CA ILE A 177 96.30 -73.16 -2.50
C ILE A 177 95.34 -72.85 -1.36
N LEU A 178 95.55 -73.43 -0.18
CA LEU A 178 94.57 -73.39 0.91
C LEU A 178 94.44 -72.01 1.54
N TYR A 179 95.54 -71.28 1.75
CA TYR A 179 95.49 -70.03 2.50
C TYR A 179 94.92 -68.85 1.70
N PRO A 180 95.20 -68.69 0.38
CA PRO A 180 94.46 -67.75 -0.45
C PRO A 180 92.95 -68.06 -0.54
N LEU A 181 92.57 -69.34 -0.62
CA LEU A 181 91.16 -69.74 -0.59
C LEU A 181 90.49 -69.41 0.75
N ALA A 182 91.17 -69.68 1.86
CA ALA A 182 90.71 -69.29 3.20
C ALA A 182 90.56 -67.78 3.32
N THR A 183 91.51 -67.00 2.78
CA THR A 183 91.46 -65.53 2.74
C THR A 183 90.22 -65.03 1.99
N VAL A 184 89.89 -65.65 0.85
CA VAL A 184 88.68 -65.33 0.09
C VAL A 184 87.41 -65.69 0.87
N PHE A 185 87.35 -66.90 1.40
CA PHE A 185 86.17 -67.38 2.11
C PHE A 185 85.83 -66.49 3.30
N ILE A 186 86.82 -66.23 4.16
CA ILE A 186 86.66 -65.40 5.34
C ILE A 186 86.36 -63.94 4.95
N GLY A 187 87.14 -63.38 4.03
CA GLY A 187 86.96 -62.00 3.61
C GLY A 187 85.59 -61.76 2.99
N ARG A 188 85.02 -62.74 2.26
CA ARG A 188 83.69 -62.61 1.67
C ARG A 188 82.60 -62.56 2.74
N ILE A 189 82.69 -63.39 3.78
CA ILE A 189 81.75 -63.36 4.92
C ILE A 189 81.74 -61.99 5.58
N ILE A 190 82.91 -61.43 5.89
CA ILE A 190 83.03 -60.11 6.54
C ILE A 190 82.47 -59.00 5.62
N SER A 191 82.77 -59.07 4.31
CA SER A 191 82.26 -58.10 3.34
C SER A 191 80.73 -58.11 3.25
N GLU A 192 80.10 -59.30 3.19
CA GLU A 192 78.66 -59.43 3.05
C GLU A 192 77.91 -58.96 4.31
N LEU A 193 78.45 -59.24 5.50
CA LEU A 193 77.88 -58.75 6.76
C LEU A 193 77.90 -57.21 6.85
N ASN A 194 78.96 -56.57 6.35
CA ASN A 194 79.06 -55.11 6.32
C ASN A 194 78.13 -54.45 5.28
N GLU A 195 77.87 -55.12 4.14
CA GLU A 195 76.96 -54.64 3.11
C GLU A 195 75.51 -54.67 3.57
N ARG A 196 75.05 -55.80 4.13
CA ARG A 196 73.68 -55.95 4.65
C ARG A 196 73.31 -54.89 5.70
N ARG A 197 74.26 -54.51 6.56
CA ARG A 197 74.06 -53.47 7.57
C ARG A 197 73.88 -52.08 6.97
N ARG A 198 74.65 -51.74 5.94
CA ARG A 198 74.52 -50.43 5.25
C ARG A 198 73.14 -50.28 4.61
N ILE A 199 72.66 -51.33 3.95
CA ILE A 199 71.33 -51.34 3.32
C ILE A 199 70.22 -51.19 4.37
N ALA A 200 70.29 -51.94 5.48
CA ALA A 200 69.28 -51.86 6.54
C ALA A 200 69.18 -50.47 7.18
N ALA A 201 70.32 -49.79 7.38
CA ALA A 201 70.34 -48.43 7.91
C ALA A 201 69.71 -47.42 6.94
N ALA A 202 70.05 -47.49 5.64
CA ALA A 202 69.49 -46.61 4.61
C ALA A 202 67.97 -46.80 4.44
N LEU A 203 67.48 -48.04 4.55
CA LEU A 203 66.04 -48.33 4.47
C LEU A 203 65.27 -47.70 5.62
N LEU A 204 65.79 -47.77 6.85
CA LEU A 204 65.17 -47.17 8.02
C LEU A 204 65.11 -45.64 7.92
N GLU A 205 66.15 -45.02 7.40
CA GLU A 205 66.20 -43.58 7.15
C GLU A 205 65.12 -43.15 6.14
N SER A 206 65.03 -43.82 4.99
CA SER A 206 64.00 -43.55 3.98
C SER A 206 62.57 -43.77 4.51
N GLN A 207 62.36 -44.79 5.34
CA GLN A 207 61.05 -45.05 5.96
C GLN A 207 60.62 -43.92 6.91
N ASN A 208 61.57 -43.37 7.68
CA ASN A 208 61.29 -42.25 8.58
C ASN A 208 60.97 -40.97 7.79
N GLU A 209 61.70 -40.69 6.71
CA GLU A 209 61.43 -39.54 5.83
C GLU A 209 60.03 -39.60 5.22
N LEU A 210 59.62 -40.76 4.70
CA LEU A 210 58.29 -40.97 4.14
C LEU A 210 57.19 -40.76 5.18
N THR A 211 57.39 -41.23 6.41
CA THR A 211 56.42 -41.07 7.49
C THR A 211 56.24 -39.60 7.84
N SER A 212 57.34 -38.84 7.97
CA SER A 212 57.28 -37.40 8.23
C SER A 212 56.64 -36.61 7.08
N ALA A 213 56.88 -37.01 5.82
CA ALA A 213 56.25 -36.38 4.66
C ALA A 213 54.73 -36.61 4.65
N ASN A 214 54.28 -37.83 4.97
CA ASN A 214 52.84 -38.14 5.06
C ASN A 214 52.15 -37.38 6.19
N GLU A 215 52.79 -37.25 7.36
CA GLU A 215 52.24 -36.46 8.47
C GLU A 215 52.04 -34.98 8.07
N LYS A 216 53.02 -34.39 7.37
CA LYS A 216 52.91 -33.01 6.85
C LYS A 216 51.80 -32.86 5.81
N LEU A 217 51.65 -33.85 4.92
CA LEU A 217 50.62 -33.83 3.90
C LEU A 217 49.22 -33.91 4.52
N ASN A 218 49.02 -34.80 5.49
CA ASN A 218 47.75 -34.93 6.20
C ASN A 218 47.38 -33.64 6.93
N ALA A 219 48.32 -33.00 7.63
CA ALA A 219 48.08 -31.71 8.27
C ALA A 219 47.67 -30.62 7.25
N SER A 220 48.34 -30.58 6.08
CA SER A 220 47.97 -29.62 5.01
C SER A 220 46.60 -29.92 4.40
N MET A 221 46.18 -31.19 4.34
CA MET A 221 44.84 -31.57 3.88
C MET A 221 43.75 -31.15 4.87
N GLU A 222 43.99 -31.28 6.17
CA GLU A 222 43.07 -30.80 7.21
C GLU A 222 42.86 -29.28 7.13
N ASP A 223 43.94 -28.51 6.95
CA ASP A 223 43.86 -27.05 6.76
C ASP A 223 43.05 -26.68 5.50
N LEU A 224 43.22 -27.40 4.39
CA LEU A 224 42.47 -27.16 3.15
C LEU A 224 40.97 -27.42 3.31
N VAL A 225 40.59 -28.48 4.03
CA VAL A 225 39.18 -28.78 4.31
C VAL A 225 38.55 -27.67 5.15
N ALA A 226 39.26 -27.17 6.16
CA ALA A 226 38.78 -26.05 6.97
C ALA A 226 38.55 -24.78 6.15
N VAL A 227 39.48 -24.46 5.22
CA VAL A 227 39.33 -23.31 4.30
C VAL A 227 38.17 -23.50 3.33
N GLU A 228 37.95 -24.71 2.82
CA GLU A 228 36.81 -25.01 1.94
C GLU A 228 35.46 -24.82 2.66
N GLU A 229 35.36 -25.28 3.92
CA GLU A 229 34.16 -25.08 4.75
C GLU A 229 33.91 -23.59 5.04
N GLU A 230 34.95 -22.82 5.36
CA GLU A 230 34.83 -21.37 5.57
C GLU A 230 34.37 -20.65 4.30
N LEU A 231 34.97 -20.97 3.15
CA LEU A 231 34.63 -20.37 1.87
C LEU A 231 33.17 -20.68 1.49
N ARG A 232 32.73 -21.91 1.71
CA ARG A 232 31.33 -22.31 1.47
C ARG A 232 30.36 -21.50 2.32
N SER A 233 30.66 -21.30 3.61
CA SER A 233 29.84 -20.46 4.48
C SER A 233 29.75 -19.02 3.96
N GLN A 234 30.86 -18.43 3.52
CA GLN A 234 30.86 -17.07 2.95
C GLN A 234 30.03 -16.96 1.67
N PHE A 235 30.06 -17.99 0.81
CA PHE A 235 29.23 -18.03 -0.39
C PHE A 235 27.73 -18.12 -0.06
N GLU A 236 27.34 -18.96 0.90
CA GLU A 236 25.95 -19.05 1.35
C GLU A 236 25.46 -17.72 1.95
N ASP A 237 26.29 -17.04 2.77
CA ASP A 237 25.97 -15.72 3.32
C ASP A 237 25.83 -14.64 2.24
N LEU A 238 26.70 -14.65 1.23
CA LEU A 238 26.62 -13.72 0.09
C LEU A 238 25.34 -13.91 -0.72
N GLU A 239 24.93 -15.16 -0.96
CA GLU A 239 23.70 -15.48 -1.69
C GLU A 239 22.46 -14.97 -0.93
N ILE A 240 22.39 -15.23 0.38
CA ILE A 240 21.32 -14.75 1.25
C ILE A 240 21.25 -13.22 1.24
N ASN A 241 22.40 -12.54 1.42
CA ASN A 241 22.46 -11.08 1.41
C ASN A 241 22.03 -10.48 0.07
N SER A 242 22.44 -11.09 -1.05
CA SER A 242 22.03 -10.68 -2.39
C SER A 242 20.52 -10.83 -2.58
N GLU A 243 19.92 -11.93 -2.11
CA GLU A 243 18.47 -12.13 -2.20
C GLU A 243 17.70 -11.14 -1.31
N LEU A 244 18.16 -10.90 -0.07
CA LEU A 244 17.59 -9.91 0.83
C LEU A 244 17.65 -8.50 0.23
N LEU A 245 18.78 -8.13 -0.37
CA LEU A 245 18.95 -6.85 -1.04
C LEU A 245 17.97 -6.71 -2.21
N ARG A 246 17.87 -7.72 -3.07
CA ARG A 246 16.94 -7.74 -4.21
C ARG A 246 15.48 -7.62 -3.76
N LYS A 247 15.10 -8.30 -2.67
CA LYS A 247 13.76 -8.22 -2.09
C LYS A 247 13.47 -6.85 -1.49
N SER A 248 14.45 -6.26 -0.80
CA SER A 248 14.37 -4.91 -0.24
C SER A 248 14.19 -3.86 -1.34
N GLU A 249 15.02 -3.91 -2.40
CA GLU A 249 14.95 -3.02 -3.55
C GLU A 249 13.60 -3.14 -4.28
N TYR A 250 13.15 -4.37 -4.55
CA TYR A 250 11.84 -4.61 -5.17
C TYR A 250 10.70 -4.02 -4.34
N THR A 251 10.75 -4.21 -3.01
CA THR A 251 9.73 -3.69 -2.09
C THR A 251 9.73 -2.16 -2.10
N PHE A 252 10.91 -1.53 -1.97
CA PHE A 252 11.05 -0.07 -2.04
C PHE A 252 10.52 0.47 -3.36
N ARG A 253 10.90 -0.12 -4.50
CA ARG A 253 10.45 0.32 -5.82
C ARG A 253 8.94 0.20 -5.98
N LYS A 254 8.34 -0.88 -5.48
CA LYS A 254 6.88 -1.06 -5.52
C LYS A 254 6.13 -0.09 -4.62
N LEU A 255 6.67 0.23 -3.44
CA LEU A 255 6.09 1.25 -2.57
C LEU A 255 6.22 2.64 -3.21
N PHE A 256 7.40 2.99 -3.69
CA PHE A 256 7.68 4.28 -4.32
C PHE A 256 6.83 4.51 -5.57
N GLU A 257 6.76 3.54 -6.49
CA GLU A 257 5.96 3.64 -7.72
C GLU A 257 4.44 3.46 -7.48
N GLY A 258 4.06 2.78 -6.38
CA GLY A 258 2.67 2.45 -6.07
C GLY A 258 1.94 3.48 -5.20
N THR A 259 2.63 4.49 -4.66
CA THR A 259 1.98 5.56 -3.89
C THR A 259 1.18 6.48 -4.81
N SER A 260 -0.01 6.87 -4.35
CA SER A 260 -0.91 7.76 -5.09
C SER A 260 -0.42 9.21 -5.12
N ASP A 261 0.29 9.64 -4.07
CA ASP A 261 0.87 10.98 -4.04
C ASP A 261 2.11 11.02 -4.94
N ALA A 262 2.31 12.15 -5.60
CA ALA A 262 3.49 12.37 -6.43
C ALA A 262 4.72 12.55 -5.54
N VAL A 263 5.78 11.82 -5.86
CA VAL A 263 7.03 11.86 -5.11
C VAL A 263 8.16 12.31 -6.03
N LEU A 264 8.92 13.30 -5.59
CA LEU A 264 10.15 13.76 -6.23
C LEU A 264 11.33 13.61 -5.26
N ILE A 265 12.46 13.16 -5.79
CA ILE A 265 13.77 13.20 -5.14
C ILE A 265 14.54 14.32 -5.81
N ILE A 266 15.08 15.25 -5.01
CA ILE A 266 15.68 16.49 -5.49
C ILE A 266 17.07 16.64 -4.86
N GLU A 267 18.06 16.85 -5.70
CA GLU A 267 19.46 17.09 -5.33
C GLU A 267 19.94 18.33 -6.11
N ASP A 268 20.60 19.28 -5.44
CA ASP A 268 21.03 20.55 -6.04
C ASP A 268 19.93 21.28 -6.84
N ASN A 269 18.70 21.32 -6.29
CA ASN A 269 17.49 21.88 -6.93
C ASN A 269 17.05 21.19 -8.23
N ASN A 270 17.62 20.03 -8.58
CA ASN A 270 17.26 19.24 -9.76
C ASN A 270 16.57 17.94 -9.35
N ILE A 271 15.58 17.53 -10.12
CA ILE A 271 14.84 16.29 -9.87
C ILE A 271 15.72 15.10 -10.29
N THR A 272 16.17 14.28 -9.35
CA THR A 272 17.02 13.10 -9.60
C THR A 272 16.23 11.80 -9.71
N ASP A 273 15.05 11.74 -9.07
CA ASP A 273 14.13 10.62 -9.18
C ASP A 273 12.66 11.08 -9.00
N CYS A 274 11.71 10.31 -9.53
CA CYS A 274 10.27 10.54 -9.32
C CYS A 274 9.43 9.27 -9.52
N ASN A 275 8.27 9.18 -8.90
CA ASN A 275 7.37 8.05 -9.11
C ASN A 275 6.39 8.27 -10.28
N GLN A 276 5.64 7.23 -10.62
CA GLN A 276 4.59 7.27 -11.65
C GLN A 276 3.53 8.36 -11.38
N ALA A 277 3.09 8.54 -10.13
CA ALA A 277 2.10 9.57 -9.78
C ALA A 277 2.61 10.99 -10.09
N ALA A 278 3.91 11.26 -9.96
CA ALA A 278 4.49 12.55 -10.37
C ALA A 278 4.40 12.77 -11.88
N LEU A 279 4.63 11.73 -12.69
CA LEU A 279 4.49 11.84 -14.15
C LEU A 279 3.06 12.20 -14.55
N GLU A 280 2.08 11.54 -13.94
CA GLU A 280 0.65 11.80 -14.17
C GLU A 280 0.25 13.21 -13.69
N LEU A 281 0.73 13.62 -12.51
CA LEU A 281 0.41 14.93 -11.94
C LEU A 281 0.91 16.08 -12.83
N PHE A 282 2.16 16.00 -13.30
CA PHE A 282 2.79 17.04 -14.13
C PHE A 282 2.52 16.89 -15.64
N GLY A 283 1.98 15.74 -16.07
CA GLY A 283 1.64 15.44 -17.47
C GLY A 283 2.81 14.98 -18.35
N TYR A 284 3.86 14.41 -17.77
CA TYR A 284 4.99 13.87 -18.53
C TYR A 284 4.76 12.39 -18.91
N GLU A 285 5.01 12.01 -20.16
CA GLU A 285 4.87 10.61 -20.59
C GLU A 285 5.97 9.68 -20.06
N PHE A 286 7.20 10.21 -19.94
CA PHE A 286 8.37 9.43 -19.58
C PHE A 286 9.20 10.16 -18.53
N LYS A 287 9.74 9.38 -17.59
CA LYS A 287 10.60 9.85 -16.51
C LYS A 287 11.81 10.64 -16.99
N VAL A 288 12.45 10.22 -18.08
CA VAL A 288 13.58 10.93 -18.69
C VAL A 288 13.28 12.39 -19.05
N ASN A 289 12.00 12.75 -19.22
CA ASN A 289 11.60 14.12 -19.56
C ASN A 289 11.49 15.04 -18.35
N ILE A 290 11.41 14.52 -17.12
CA ILE A 290 11.34 15.32 -15.88
C ILE A 290 12.66 15.28 -15.09
N ILE A 291 13.38 14.15 -15.15
CA ILE A 291 14.67 13.98 -14.47
C ILE A 291 15.70 14.98 -15.02
N GLY A 292 16.48 15.58 -14.12
CA GLY A 292 17.47 16.61 -14.41
C GLY A 292 16.88 18.01 -14.59
N LYS A 293 15.55 18.19 -14.61
CA LYS A 293 14.95 19.53 -14.60
C LYS A 293 15.09 20.15 -13.21
N SER A 294 15.35 21.45 -13.19
CA SER A 294 15.25 22.25 -11.98
C SER A 294 13.80 22.34 -11.51
N ILE A 295 13.56 22.27 -10.20
CA ILE A 295 12.24 22.42 -9.58
C ILE A 295 11.56 23.77 -9.88
N GLY A 296 12.35 24.79 -10.24
CA GLY A 296 11.80 26.08 -10.71
C GLY A 296 11.09 25.98 -12.06
N LYS A 297 11.41 24.98 -12.90
CA LYS A 297 10.81 24.80 -14.24
C LYS A 297 9.45 24.10 -14.22
N ILE A 298 9.08 23.50 -13.10
CA ILE A 298 7.75 22.91 -12.87
C ILE A 298 6.87 23.85 -12.02
N SER A 299 7.28 25.10 -11.87
CA SER A 299 6.58 26.14 -11.10
C SER A 299 6.33 27.35 -12.01
N PRO A 300 5.24 28.11 -11.79
CA PRO A 300 5.01 29.38 -12.48
C PRO A 300 6.09 30.41 -12.10
N GLU A 301 6.16 31.51 -12.83
CA GLU A 301 7.12 32.60 -12.53
C GLU A 301 6.88 33.21 -11.13
N ASN A 302 5.60 33.46 -10.79
CA ASN A 302 5.18 33.99 -9.50
C ASN A 302 4.11 33.10 -8.86
N GLN A 303 4.13 33.02 -7.52
CA GLN A 303 3.09 32.38 -6.72
C GLN A 303 1.88 33.32 -6.52
N PRO A 304 0.70 32.85 -6.07
CA PRO A 304 -0.51 33.68 -5.96
C PRO A 304 -0.40 34.88 -5.00
N ASP A 305 0.55 34.84 -4.07
CA ASP A 305 0.89 35.96 -3.18
C ASP A 305 1.72 37.06 -3.87
N GLY A 306 2.09 36.85 -5.15
CA GLY A 306 2.88 37.76 -5.96
C GLY A 306 4.40 37.56 -5.84
N LYS A 307 4.87 36.61 -5.02
CA LYS A 307 6.31 36.38 -4.82
C LYS A 307 6.91 35.52 -5.95
N PRO A 308 8.15 35.82 -6.43
CA PRO A 308 8.83 34.97 -7.39
C PRO A 308 9.06 33.55 -6.86
N SER A 309 8.72 32.54 -7.66
CA SER A 309 8.85 31.13 -7.25
C SER A 309 10.29 30.75 -6.92
N VAL A 310 11.27 31.31 -7.62
CA VAL A 310 12.70 31.03 -7.40
C VAL A 310 13.14 31.45 -6.00
N GLU A 311 12.74 32.64 -5.55
CA GLU A 311 13.08 33.14 -4.21
C GLU A 311 12.40 32.31 -3.12
N ARG A 312 11.12 31.99 -3.34
CA ARG A 312 10.34 31.21 -2.38
C ARG A 312 10.84 29.77 -2.26
N ILE A 313 11.31 29.14 -3.35
CA ILE A 313 11.97 27.82 -3.31
C ILE A 313 13.15 27.83 -2.33
N SER A 314 14.03 28.84 -2.42
CA SER A 314 15.21 28.92 -1.55
C SER A 314 14.83 29.04 -0.07
N GLU A 315 13.81 29.82 0.26
CA GLU A 315 13.33 29.97 1.64
C GLU A 315 12.74 28.68 2.21
N GLU A 316 11.95 27.95 1.41
CA GLU A 316 11.35 26.69 1.85
C GLU A 316 12.41 25.60 2.02
N ILE A 317 13.43 25.56 1.15
CA ILE A 317 14.58 24.65 1.28
C ILE A 317 15.36 24.98 2.56
N GLU A 318 15.78 26.23 2.75
CA GLU A 318 16.54 26.63 3.95
C GLU A 318 15.75 26.34 5.23
N THR A 319 14.44 26.58 5.21
CA THR A 319 13.54 26.25 6.33
C THR A 319 13.50 24.74 6.58
N THR A 320 13.46 23.94 5.53
CA THR A 320 13.42 22.47 5.62
C THR A 320 14.74 21.91 6.11
N GLU A 321 15.89 22.41 5.66
CA GLU A 321 17.21 21.98 6.14
C GLU A 321 17.39 22.27 7.62
N LYS A 322 16.89 23.42 8.10
CA LYS A 322 16.94 23.78 9.53
C LYS A 322 16.00 22.94 10.41
N ARG A 323 14.82 22.57 9.89
CA ARG A 323 13.76 21.89 10.66
C ARG A 323 13.66 20.39 10.41
N GLY A 324 14.39 19.87 9.42
CA GLY A 324 14.28 18.51 8.89
C GLY A 324 13.06 18.27 7.98
N LYS A 325 11.93 18.95 8.24
CA LYS A 325 10.69 18.82 7.48
C LYS A 325 9.91 20.13 7.44
N SER A 326 9.25 20.40 6.31
CA SER A 326 8.31 21.50 6.14
C SER A 326 7.04 21.03 5.42
N ARG A 327 5.96 21.82 5.55
CA ARG A 327 4.71 21.63 4.84
C ARG A 327 4.18 22.99 4.44
N PHE A 328 3.84 23.15 3.16
CA PHE A 328 3.35 24.41 2.60
C PHE A 328 2.50 24.14 1.35
N GLU A 329 1.68 25.11 0.98
CA GLU A 329 0.96 25.10 -0.29
C GLU A 329 1.82 25.73 -1.39
N TRP A 330 1.75 25.17 -2.60
CA TRP A 330 2.52 25.60 -3.74
C TRP A 330 1.71 25.52 -5.02
N TRP A 331 1.88 26.47 -5.92
CA TRP A 331 1.31 26.38 -7.27
C TRP A 331 2.36 25.87 -8.24
N HIS A 332 2.04 24.77 -8.92
CA HIS A 332 2.86 24.18 -9.96
C HIS A 332 2.27 24.42 -11.35
N GLN A 333 3.09 24.14 -12.36
CA GLN A 333 2.72 24.22 -13.77
C GLN A 333 2.93 22.86 -14.44
N LYS A 334 1.90 22.36 -15.13
CA LYS A 334 1.98 21.15 -15.97
C LYS A 334 2.76 21.42 -17.24
N VAL A 335 3.14 20.35 -17.96
CA VAL A 335 3.85 20.47 -19.24
C VAL A 335 3.08 21.26 -20.32
N ASP A 336 1.74 21.24 -20.27
CA ASP A 336 0.85 21.98 -21.17
C ASP A 336 0.66 23.46 -20.77
N GLY A 337 1.23 23.86 -19.62
CA GLY A 337 1.17 25.21 -19.08
C GLY A 337 0.04 25.45 -18.07
N THR A 338 -0.81 24.46 -17.80
CA THR A 338 -1.90 24.57 -16.82
C THR A 338 -1.35 24.73 -15.40
N LEU A 339 -1.87 25.71 -14.65
CA LEU A 339 -1.52 25.95 -13.26
C LEU A 339 -2.41 25.15 -12.32
N PHE A 340 -1.84 24.58 -11.26
CA PHE A 340 -2.59 23.82 -10.25
C PHE A 340 -1.94 23.93 -8.85
N PRO A 341 -2.75 24.00 -7.79
CA PRO A 341 -2.26 24.02 -6.42
C PRO A 341 -1.96 22.61 -5.91
N VAL A 342 -0.87 22.48 -5.16
CA VAL A 342 -0.50 21.29 -4.41
C VAL A 342 -0.20 21.63 -2.96
N GLU A 343 -0.40 20.66 -2.08
CA GLU A 343 0.25 20.63 -0.77
C GLU A 343 1.60 19.91 -0.92
N VAL A 344 2.68 20.59 -0.54
CA VAL A 344 4.04 20.07 -0.57
C VAL A 344 4.46 19.68 0.85
N ILE A 345 4.93 18.46 1.02
CA ILE A 345 5.67 18.03 2.20
C ILE A 345 7.12 17.80 1.76
N LEU A 346 8.00 18.71 2.16
CA LEU A 346 9.43 18.64 1.84
C LEU A 346 10.18 18.11 3.07
N THR A 347 11.02 17.10 2.87
CA THR A 347 11.83 16.49 3.93
C THR A 347 13.28 16.42 3.48
N SER A 348 14.20 16.84 4.35
CA SER A 348 15.64 16.71 4.12
C SER A 348 16.10 15.35 4.65
N ILE A 349 16.71 14.54 3.79
CA ILE A 349 17.23 13.21 4.13
C ILE A 349 18.67 13.07 3.65
N VAL A 350 19.50 12.32 4.40
CA VAL A 350 20.88 12.05 4.00
C VAL A 350 20.91 10.73 3.24
N LEU A 351 21.25 10.77 1.95
CA LEU A 351 21.42 9.62 1.08
C LEU A 351 22.87 9.57 0.60
N HIS A 352 23.56 8.45 0.84
CA HIS A 352 24.98 8.28 0.48
C HIS A 352 25.95 9.34 1.05
N GLY A 353 25.57 10.02 2.13
CA GLY A 353 26.36 11.10 2.75
C GLY A 353 26.04 12.50 2.21
N GLU A 354 25.22 12.60 1.17
CA GLU A 354 24.76 13.86 0.59
C GLU A 354 23.35 14.22 1.09
N ASN A 355 23.06 15.52 1.20
CA ASN A 355 21.74 15.99 1.62
C ASN A 355 20.80 16.04 0.40
N VAL A 356 19.72 15.27 0.47
CA VAL A 356 18.74 15.12 -0.61
C VAL A 356 17.37 15.52 -0.08
N LEU A 357 16.61 16.23 -0.91
CA LEU A 357 15.26 16.63 -0.58
C LEU A 357 14.26 15.63 -1.16
N HIS A 358 13.40 15.11 -0.29
CA HIS A 358 12.27 14.26 -0.64
C HIS A 358 10.99 15.09 -0.56
N ALA A 359 10.37 15.35 -1.72
CA ALA A 359 9.14 16.10 -1.84
C ALA A 359 7.96 15.17 -2.14
N LEU A 360 6.96 15.19 -1.27
CA LEU A 360 5.66 14.58 -1.51
C LEU A 360 4.68 15.69 -1.88
N LEU A 361 4.03 15.54 -3.04
CA LEU A 361 3.13 16.51 -3.64
C LEU A 361 1.73 15.90 -3.74
N ARG A 362 0.75 16.59 -3.18
CA ARG A 362 -0.66 16.20 -3.27
C ARG A 362 -1.47 17.29 -3.96
N ASP A 363 -2.17 16.94 -5.03
CA ASP A 363 -3.10 17.86 -5.70
C ASP A 363 -4.26 18.23 -4.77
N ILE A 364 -4.44 19.53 -4.53
CA ILE A 364 -5.51 20.07 -3.69
C ILE A 364 -6.57 20.85 -4.49
N SER A 365 -6.55 20.75 -5.83
CA SER A 365 -7.49 21.46 -6.70
C SER A 365 -8.95 21.16 -6.36
N GLU A 366 -9.30 19.88 -6.25
CA GLU A 366 -10.66 19.44 -5.92
C GLU A 366 -11.05 19.82 -4.49
N ARG A 367 -10.10 19.71 -3.55
CA ARG A 367 -10.30 20.14 -2.17
C ARG A 367 -10.63 21.63 -2.08
N ASN A 368 -9.85 22.47 -2.75
CA ASN A 368 -10.06 23.92 -2.74
C ASN A 368 -11.41 24.30 -3.39
N LYS A 369 -11.79 23.63 -4.49
CA LYS A 369 -13.12 23.81 -5.10
C LYS A 369 -14.24 23.41 -4.14
N MET A 370 -14.11 22.27 -3.47
CA MET A 370 -15.09 21.80 -2.48
C MET A 370 -15.19 22.74 -1.28
N GLU A 371 -14.07 23.24 -0.77
CA GLU A 371 -14.04 24.21 0.34
C GLU A 371 -14.71 25.53 -0.08
N GLN A 372 -14.43 26.04 -1.28
CA GLN A 372 -15.13 27.22 -1.83
C GLN A 372 -16.63 26.96 -2.01
N GLN A 373 -17.01 25.80 -2.52
CA GLN A 373 -18.42 25.43 -2.69
C GLN A 373 -19.13 25.29 -1.32
N LEU A 374 -18.48 24.70 -0.32
CA LEU A 374 -18.99 24.63 1.04
C LEU A 374 -19.16 26.02 1.65
N GLN A 375 -18.21 26.92 1.43
CA GLN A 375 -18.32 28.31 1.88
C GLN A 375 -19.50 29.03 1.22
N TYR A 376 -19.70 28.84 -0.09
CA TYR A 376 -20.86 29.37 -0.80
C TYR A 376 -22.18 28.80 -0.26
N LEU A 377 -22.29 27.47 -0.12
CA LEU A 377 -23.49 26.80 0.40
C LEU A 377 -23.78 27.16 1.86
N SER A 378 -22.77 27.51 2.65
CA SER A 378 -22.93 27.96 4.03
C SER A 378 -23.65 29.31 4.12
N TYR A 379 -23.59 30.14 3.09
CA TYR A 379 -24.14 31.51 3.10
C TYR A 379 -25.25 31.77 2.08
N HIS A 380 -25.49 30.85 1.14
CA HIS A 380 -26.52 30.99 0.11
C HIS A 380 -27.62 29.92 0.22
N ASP A 381 -28.84 30.29 -0.15
CA ASP A 381 -29.99 29.38 -0.31
C ASP A 381 -29.84 28.60 -1.63
N GLN A 382 -29.88 27.27 -1.55
CA GLN A 382 -29.60 26.39 -2.69
C GLN A 382 -30.62 26.51 -3.83
N LEU A 383 -31.87 26.89 -3.51
CA LEU A 383 -32.93 26.97 -4.50
C LEU A 383 -32.88 28.28 -5.29
N THR A 384 -32.72 29.40 -4.59
CA THR A 384 -32.83 30.75 -5.16
C THR A 384 -31.50 31.40 -5.49
N GLY A 385 -30.39 30.93 -4.90
CA GLY A 385 -29.06 31.56 -5.02
C GLY A 385 -28.87 32.83 -4.20
N LEU A 386 -29.94 33.32 -3.55
CA LEU A 386 -29.88 34.44 -2.60
C LEU A 386 -29.10 34.04 -1.35
N TYR A 387 -28.85 35.00 -0.46
CA TYR A 387 -28.29 34.69 0.85
C TYR A 387 -29.27 33.84 1.69
N ASN A 388 -28.75 33.02 2.59
CA ASN A 388 -29.57 32.23 3.50
C ASN A 388 -29.77 32.93 4.84
N ARG A 389 -30.58 32.31 5.72
CA ARG A 389 -30.84 32.79 7.07
C ARG A 389 -29.57 33.09 7.88
N ARG A 390 -28.54 32.23 7.80
CA ARG A 390 -27.30 32.40 8.55
C ARG A 390 -26.57 33.68 8.14
N PHE A 391 -26.40 33.90 6.84
CA PHE A 391 -25.77 35.13 6.33
C PHE A 391 -26.56 36.36 6.77
N PHE A 392 -27.88 36.32 6.67
CA PHE A 392 -28.75 37.40 7.14
C PHE A 392 -28.55 37.73 8.64
N GLU A 393 -28.53 36.72 9.51
CA GLU A 393 -28.36 36.93 10.96
C GLU A 393 -26.98 37.52 11.31
N GLU A 394 -25.93 37.10 10.60
CA GLU A 394 -24.57 37.66 10.75
C GLU A 394 -24.51 39.11 10.25
N GLU A 395 -25.10 39.39 9.09
CA GLU A 395 -25.10 40.71 8.47
C GLU A 395 -25.99 41.72 9.18
N LEU A 396 -27.12 41.31 9.75
CA LEU A 396 -27.99 42.17 10.54
C LEU A 396 -27.21 42.78 11.72
N LYS A 397 -26.43 41.95 12.42
CA LYS A 397 -25.56 42.39 13.53
C LYS A 397 -24.43 43.30 13.04
N ARG A 398 -23.82 42.98 11.89
CA ARG A 398 -22.73 43.77 11.30
C ARG A 398 -23.20 45.14 10.82
N LEU A 399 -24.42 45.21 10.31
CA LEU A 399 -25.00 46.42 9.75
C LEU A 399 -25.65 47.34 10.79
N ASP A 400 -26.01 46.82 11.96
CA ASP A 400 -26.61 47.59 13.05
C ASP A 400 -25.61 48.52 13.77
N ILE A 401 -25.15 49.55 13.05
CA ILE A 401 -24.19 50.55 13.51
C ILE A 401 -24.53 51.91 12.92
N LYS A 402 -24.17 52.98 13.65
CA LYS A 402 -24.52 54.37 13.33
C LYS A 402 -24.25 54.81 11.88
N ARG A 403 -23.19 54.30 11.24
CA ARG A 403 -22.84 54.65 9.85
C ARG A 403 -23.84 54.14 8.80
N ASN A 404 -24.69 53.19 9.16
CA ASN A 404 -25.64 52.53 8.27
C ASN A 404 -27.09 52.95 8.55
N PHE A 405 -27.35 53.79 9.55
CA PHE A 405 -28.68 54.31 9.81
C PHE A 405 -29.01 55.44 8.81
N PRO A 406 -30.28 55.58 8.37
CA PRO A 406 -31.41 54.69 8.67
C PRO A 406 -31.25 53.28 8.06
N LEU A 407 -31.59 52.23 8.82
CA LEU A 407 -31.48 50.84 8.39
C LEU A 407 -32.89 50.23 8.34
N SER A 408 -33.40 49.99 7.13
CA SER A 408 -34.71 49.37 6.94
C SER A 408 -34.60 47.86 6.80
N ILE A 409 -35.50 47.16 7.48
CA ILE A 409 -35.71 45.71 7.35
C ILE A 409 -37.03 45.50 6.64
N VAL A 410 -37.03 44.69 5.59
CA VAL A 410 -38.27 44.33 4.89
C VAL A 410 -38.48 42.83 4.90
N MET A 411 -39.67 42.43 5.35
CA MET A 411 -40.19 41.08 5.33
C MET A 411 -41.07 40.87 4.11
N GLY A 412 -40.82 39.80 3.35
CA GLY A 412 -41.59 39.39 2.19
C GLY A 412 -42.07 37.94 2.33
N ASP A 413 -43.33 37.69 2.02
CA ASP A 413 -43.93 36.35 2.04
C ASP A 413 -44.63 36.07 0.71
N VAL A 414 -44.32 34.92 0.10
CA VAL A 414 -44.90 34.50 -1.18
C VAL A 414 -46.29 33.89 -0.96
N ASN A 415 -47.32 34.60 -1.43
CA ASN A 415 -48.70 34.19 -1.22
C ASN A 415 -49.05 32.91 -1.99
N GLY A 416 -49.55 31.91 -1.26
CA GLY A 416 -50.16 30.71 -1.85
C GLY A 416 -49.19 29.63 -2.30
N LEU A 417 -47.91 29.68 -1.88
CA LEU A 417 -46.91 28.66 -2.23
C LEU A 417 -47.38 27.23 -1.93
N LYS A 418 -47.97 26.99 -0.76
CA LYS A 418 -48.49 25.66 -0.36
C LYS A 418 -49.57 25.15 -1.33
N LEU A 419 -50.53 26.00 -1.69
CA LEU A 419 -51.59 25.65 -2.64
C LEU A 419 -51.02 25.32 -4.02
N ILE A 420 -50.01 26.07 -4.46
CA ILE A 420 -49.35 25.85 -5.74
C ILE A 420 -48.59 24.51 -5.72
N ASN A 421 -47.87 24.21 -4.64
CA ASN A 421 -47.23 22.92 -4.46
C ASN A 421 -48.23 21.76 -4.46
N ASP A 422 -49.36 21.92 -3.76
CA ASP A 422 -50.39 20.88 -3.65
C ASP A 422 -51.15 20.68 -4.98
N SER A 423 -51.33 21.73 -5.78
CA SER A 423 -52.13 21.69 -7.03
C SER A 423 -51.30 21.42 -8.28
N PHE A 424 -50.08 21.94 -8.36
CA PHE A 424 -49.21 21.92 -9.55
C PHE A 424 -47.87 21.23 -9.32
N GLY A 425 -47.60 20.78 -8.09
CA GLY A 425 -46.37 20.10 -7.69
C GLY A 425 -45.24 21.04 -7.26
N HIS A 426 -44.30 20.49 -6.48
CA HIS A 426 -43.17 21.23 -5.92
C HIS A 426 -42.26 21.89 -6.97
N ILE A 427 -42.12 21.30 -8.18
CA ILE A 427 -41.29 21.88 -9.25
C ILE A 427 -41.83 23.26 -9.66
N VAL A 428 -43.14 23.45 -9.71
CA VAL A 428 -43.76 24.74 -10.06
C VAL A 428 -43.63 25.74 -8.91
N GLY A 429 -43.74 25.30 -7.66
CA GLY A 429 -43.43 26.14 -6.50
C GLY A 429 -41.97 26.57 -6.42
N ASP A 430 -41.04 25.69 -6.79
CA ASP A 430 -39.62 26.02 -6.88
C ASP A 430 -39.34 27.06 -7.97
N GLN A 431 -40.02 26.96 -9.13
CA GLN A 431 -39.98 27.99 -10.17
C GLN A 431 -40.54 29.32 -9.68
N LEU A 432 -41.60 29.30 -8.87
CA LEU A 432 -42.15 30.49 -8.22
C LEU A 432 -41.13 31.18 -7.33
N LEU A 433 -40.49 30.43 -6.44
CA LEU A 433 -39.48 30.97 -5.53
C LEU A 433 -38.26 31.54 -6.27
N LYS A 434 -37.80 30.85 -7.31
CA LYS A 434 -36.71 31.36 -8.18
C LYS A 434 -37.08 32.66 -8.89
N LYS A 435 -38.30 32.74 -9.42
CA LYS A 435 -38.78 33.95 -10.11
C LYS A 435 -38.98 35.11 -9.14
N VAL A 436 -39.48 34.85 -7.93
CA VAL A 436 -39.57 35.84 -6.85
C VAL A 436 -38.18 36.38 -6.49
N ALA A 437 -37.19 35.51 -6.32
CA ALA A 437 -35.81 35.91 -6.06
C ALA A 437 -35.23 36.78 -7.19
N GLU A 438 -35.49 36.42 -8.45
CA GLU A 438 -35.09 37.20 -9.62
C GLU A 438 -35.73 38.60 -9.61
N ILE A 439 -37.02 38.69 -9.28
CA ILE A 439 -37.77 39.96 -9.21
C ILE A 439 -37.23 40.85 -8.09
N MET A 440 -36.99 40.29 -6.90
CA MET A 440 -36.40 41.04 -5.78
C MET A 440 -35.02 41.57 -6.14
N THR A 441 -34.17 40.73 -6.74
CA THR A 441 -32.82 41.12 -7.19
C THR A 441 -32.84 42.25 -8.21
N LYS A 442 -33.74 42.20 -9.21
CA LYS A 442 -33.91 43.28 -10.20
C LYS A 442 -34.50 44.56 -9.59
N GLY A 443 -35.30 44.42 -8.53
CA GLY A 443 -35.97 45.51 -7.87
C GLY A 443 -35.12 46.21 -6.81
N CYS A 444 -33.97 45.66 -6.44
CA CYS A 444 -33.05 46.15 -5.41
C CYS A 444 -31.72 46.65 -6.01
N ARG A 445 -30.94 47.39 -5.22
CA ARG A 445 -29.57 47.84 -5.59
C ARG A 445 -28.55 46.74 -5.29
N ALA A 446 -27.35 46.82 -5.90
CA ALA A 446 -26.32 45.78 -5.78
C ALA A 446 -25.70 45.65 -4.37
N ASP A 447 -25.82 46.69 -3.55
CA ASP A 447 -25.33 46.78 -2.18
C ASP A 447 -26.38 46.38 -1.12
N GLU A 448 -27.62 46.10 -1.54
CA GLU A 448 -28.71 45.65 -0.67
C GLU A 448 -28.63 44.13 -0.46
N ILE A 449 -28.85 43.67 0.78
CA ILE A 449 -28.74 42.24 1.12
C ILE A 449 -30.12 41.61 1.03
N ILE A 450 -30.26 40.64 0.13
CA ILE A 450 -31.50 39.88 -0.07
C ILE A 450 -31.26 38.45 0.38
N ALA A 451 -32.06 37.97 1.33
CA ALA A 451 -31.97 36.63 1.87
C ALA A 451 -33.32 35.89 1.83
N ARG A 452 -33.27 34.56 1.73
CA ARG A 452 -34.42 33.68 1.94
C ARG A 452 -34.25 32.96 3.27
N LEU A 453 -35.21 33.13 4.19
CA LEU A 453 -35.12 32.52 5.53
C LEU A 453 -35.56 31.05 5.52
N GLY A 454 -36.47 30.70 4.62
CA GLY A 454 -37.00 29.35 4.44
C GLY A 454 -38.42 29.40 3.86
N GLY A 455 -38.87 28.32 3.23
CA GLY A 455 -40.24 28.24 2.70
C GLY A 455 -40.56 29.37 1.70
N ASP A 456 -41.56 30.17 2.03
CA ASP A 456 -42.08 31.33 1.32
C ASP A 456 -41.54 32.68 1.83
N GLU A 457 -40.62 32.69 2.81
CA GLU A 457 -40.16 33.90 3.50
C GLU A 457 -38.83 34.45 2.97
N PHE A 458 -38.81 35.76 2.70
CA PHE A 458 -37.68 36.54 2.20
C PHE A 458 -37.46 37.78 3.08
N VAL A 459 -36.20 38.18 3.22
CA VAL A 459 -35.81 39.40 3.96
C VAL A 459 -34.86 40.23 3.13
N ILE A 460 -35.02 41.55 3.23
CA ILE A 460 -34.13 42.52 2.62
C ILE A 460 -33.62 43.49 3.68
N LEU A 461 -32.31 43.70 3.71
CA LEU A 461 -31.64 44.72 4.53
C LEU A 461 -31.21 45.88 3.65
N LEU A 462 -31.69 47.07 4.00
CA LEU A 462 -31.48 48.31 3.26
C LEU A 462 -30.71 49.30 4.15
N PRO A 463 -29.37 49.27 4.13
CA PRO A 463 -28.57 50.23 4.88
C PRO A 463 -28.65 51.61 4.23
N LYS A 464 -28.73 52.66 5.06
CA LYS A 464 -28.87 54.07 4.65
C LYS A 464 -30.11 54.35 3.82
N THR A 465 -31.20 53.67 4.14
CA THR A 465 -32.49 53.79 3.46
C THR A 465 -33.56 54.10 4.49
N ASP A 466 -34.40 55.10 4.22
CA ASP A 466 -35.51 55.46 5.09
C ASP A 466 -36.82 54.78 4.69
N VAL A 467 -37.89 55.05 5.45
CA VAL A 467 -39.22 54.48 5.21
C VAL A 467 -39.78 54.86 3.83
N HIS A 468 -39.51 56.07 3.35
CA HIS A 468 -40.05 56.56 2.09
C HIS A 468 -39.32 55.95 0.88
N GLU A 469 -37.99 55.88 0.95
CA GLU A 469 -37.19 55.18 -0.05
C GLU A 469 -37.51 53.69 -0.10
N THR A 470 -37.71 53.07 1.06
CA THR A 470 -38.16 51.68 1.17
C THR A 470 -39.49 51.47 0.44
N GLU A 471 -40.48 52.33 0.68
CA GLU A 471 -41.78 52.25 0.00
C GLU A 471 -41.65 52.34 -1.53
N LEU A 472 -40.77 53.20 -2.05
CA LEU A 472 -40.50 53.31 -3.49
C LEU A 472 -39.86 52.03 -4.07
N ILE A 473 -38.91 51.44 -3.36
CA ILE A 473 -38.26 50.17 -3.75
C ILE A 473 -39.31 49.06 -3.85
N PHE A 474 -40.18 48.91 -2.84
CA PHE A 474 -41.18 47.84 -2.85
C PHE A 474 -42.34 48.09 -3.79
N LYS A 475 -42.70 49.35 -4.06
CA LYS A 475 -43.62 49.68 -5.15
C LYS A 475 -43.05 49.25 -6.51
N ARG A 476 -41.74 49.40 -6.73
CA ARG A 476 -41.05 48.89 -7.93
C ARG A 476 -41.06 47.37 -7.98
N VAL A 477 -40.71 46.68 -6.88
CA VAL A 477 -40.72 45.21 -6.79
C VAL A 477 -42.13 44.65 -7.06
N GLN A 478 -43.17 45.23 -6.45
CA GLN A 478 -44.56 44.83 -6.68
C GLN A 478 -44.99 45.03 -8.14
N ASN A 479 -44.61 46.15 -8.76
CA ASN A 479 -44.91 46.40 -10.18
C ASN A 479 -44.19 45.42 -11.12
N LEU A 480 -43.00 44.94 -10.77
CA LEU A 480 -42.31 43.89 -11.51
C LEU A 480 -43.03 42.54 -11.33
N ALA A 481 -43.46 42.20 -10.11
CA ALA A 481 -44.20 40.97 -9.83
C ALA A 481 -45.52 40.89 -10.61
N LEU A 482 -46.28 41.99 -10.70
CA LEU A 482 -47.55 42.03 -11.45
C LEU A 482 -47.41 41.80 -12.97
N LYS A 483 -46.22 42.00 -13.52
CA LYS A 483 -45.94 41.81 -14.97
C LYS A 483 -45.44 40.40 -15.30
N GLU A 484 -45.04 39.64 -14.30
CA GLU A 484 -44.49 38.30 -14.44
C GLU A 484 -45.54 37.25 -14.06
N LYS A 485 -45.50 36.09 -14.72
CA LYS A 485 -46.38 34.94 -14.44
C LYS A 485 -45.60 33.65 -14.59
N ILE A 486 -46.10 32.60 -13.93
CA ILE A 486 -45.59 31.23 -14.11
C ILE A 486 -46.73 30.38 -14.67
N GLY A 487 -46.66 30.09 -15.96
CA GLY A 487 -47.81 29.54 -16.69
C GLY A 487 -49.01 30.49 -16.59
N SER A 488 -50.08 30.03 -15.95
CA SER A 488 -51.30 30.82 -15.70
C SER A 488 -51.39 31.42 -14.29
N ILE A 489 -50.32 31.31 -13.48
CA ILE A 489 -50.31 31.72 -12.07
C ILE A 489 -49.71 33.13 -11.97
N ASP A 490 -50.45 34.04 -11.35
CA ASP A 490 -49.98 35.39 -11.02
C ASP A 490 -49.04 35.35 -9.81
N ILE A 491 -47.91 36.07 -9.88
CA ILE A 491 -46.97 36.18 -8.77
C ILE A 491 -47.47 37.22 -7.78
N SER A 492 -47.66 36.82 -6.52
CA SER A 492 -48.10 37.70 -5.45
C SER A 492 -47.20 37.54 -4.23
N ILE A 493 -46.72 38.67 -3.71
CA ILE A 493 -45.84 38.72 -2.54
C ILE A 493 -46.38 39.80 -1.61
N SER A 494 -46.59 39.47 -0.34
CA SER A 494 -46.94 40.45 0.69
C SER A 494 -45.66 40.98 1.35
N PHE A 495 -45.58 42.30 1.51
CA PHE A 495 -44.40 42.97 2.09
C PHE A 495 -44.78 43.78 3.32
N GLY A 496 -43.94 43.73 4.35
CA GLY A 496 -43.98 44.62 5.52
C GLY A 496 -42.58 45.05 5.90
N TRP A 497 -42.41 46.30 6.34
CA TRP A 497 -41.12 46.85 6.67
C TRP A 497 -41.17 47.74 7.90
N GLU A 498 -40.01 47.93 8.52
CA GLU A 498 -39.77 48.89 9.58
C GLU A 498 -38.34 49.43 9.49
N THR A 499 -38.10 50.64 9.97
CA THR A 499 -36.80 51.32 9.87
C THR A 499 -36.25 51.71 11.22
N LYS A 500 -34.99 51.32 11.47
CA LYS A 500 -34.20 51.81 12.60
C LYS A 500 -33.53 53.13 12.22
N ASN A 501 -33.80 54.20 12.96
CA ASN A 501 -33.32 55.55 12.68
C ASN A 501 -32.17 55.98 13.59
N ASN A 502 -32.09 55.41 14.80
CA ASN A 502 -31.09 55.78 15.80
C ASN A 502 -30.59 54.56 16.58
N GLU A 503 -29.54 54.73 17.39
CA GLU A 503 -28.88 53.63 18.10
C GLU A 503 -29.72 53.06 19.27
N GLU A 504 -30.62 53.86 19.86
CA GLU A 504 -31.41 53.50 21.05
C GLU A 504 -32.51 52.46 20.76
N GLU A 505 -32.99 52.37 19.52
CA GLU A 505 -33.98 51.38 19.11
C GLU A 505 -33.40 49.95 19.15
N ASN A 506 -34.19 48.92 19.41
CA ASN A 506 -33.68 47.54 19.36
C ASN A 506 -33.90 46.93 17.96
N ILE A 507 -32.85 46.45 17.29
CA ILE A 507 -32.95 45.88 15.94
C ILE A 507 -33.86 44.63 15.87
N GLU A 508 -33.93 43.83 16.93
CA GLU A 508 -34.85 42.68 17.03
C GLU A 508 -36.31 43.13 17.13
N GLU A 509 -36.58 44.25 17.80
CA GLU A 509 -37.92 44.85 17.85
C GLU A 509 -38.33 45.42 16.49
N ILE A 510 -37.39 46.04 15.77
CA ILE A 510 -37.59 46.52 14.39
C ILE A 510 -37.90 45.35 13.45
N PHE A 511 -37.14 44.26 13.54
CA PHE A 511 -37.41 43.04 12.78
C PHE A 511 -38.82 42.48 13.07
N LYS A 512 -39.21 42.39 14.34
CA LYS A 512 -40.54 41.93 14.74
C LYS A 512 -41.66 42.84 14.21
N LYS A 513 -41.48 44.16 14.24
CA LYS A 513 -42.46 45.11 13.68
C LYS A 513 -42.62 44.94 12.17
N ALA A 514 -41.53 44.73 11.43
CA ALA A 514 -41.58 44.45 10.00
C ALA A 514 -42.37 43.16 9.69
N GLU A 515 -42.17 42.11 10.48
CA GLU A 515 -42.92 40.86 10.40
C GLU A 515 -44.42 41.06 10.70
N GLU A 516 -44.76 41.77 11.78
CA GLU A 516 -46.14 42.10 12.12
C GLU A 516 -46.84 42.93 11.03
N HIS A 517 -46.13 43.88 10.41
CA HIS A 517 -46.64 44.66 9.28
C HIS A 517 -46.92 43.77 8.07
N MET A 518 -46.03 42.82 7.76
CA MET A 518 -46.21 41.87 6.66
C MET A 518 -47.44 41.00 6.92
N TYR A 519 -47.55 40.44 8.13
CA TYR A 519 -48.66 39.55 8.50
C TYR A 519 -50.02 40.27 8.44
N LYS A 520 -50.10 41.50 8.96
CA LYS A 520 -51.31 42.33 8.84
C LYS A 520 -51.69 42.53 7.37
N LYS A 521 -50.73 42.84 6.51
CA LYS A 521 -50.98 43.06 5.08
C LYS A 521 -51.44 41.77 4.37
N LYS A 522 -50.85 40.63 4.70
CA LYS A 522 -51.25 39.30 4.20
C LYS A 522 -52.71 38.97 4.53
N LEU A 523 -53.18 39.33 5.73
CA LEU A 523 -54.59 39.16 6.13
C LEU A 523 -55.56 40.02 5.29
N PHE A 524 -55.17 41.26 4.97
CA PHE A 524 -56.02 42.19 4.20
C PHE A 524 -55.94 42.02 2.68
N GLU A 525 -54.91 41.36 2.14
CA GLU A 525 -54.79 41.05 0.70
C GLU A 525 -55.59 39.78 0.32
N SER A 526 -55.82 38.87 1.27
CA SER A 526 -56.63 37.63 1.15
C SER A 526 -58.08 37.81 0.64
N PRO A 527 -58.86 38.84 1.04
CA PRO A 527 -60.24 39.05 0.59
C PRO A 527 -60.36 39.42 -0.90
N SER A 528 -59.33 40.04 -1.52
CA SER A 528 -59.37 40.41 -2.95
C SER A 528 -59.32 39.19 -3.88
N MET A 529 -58.80 38.06 -3.38
CA MET A 529 -58.76 36.79 -4.09
C MET A 529 -60.09 36.04 -4.04
N ARG A 530 -60.99 36.35 -3.08
CA ARG A 530 -62.33 35.76 -2.97
C ARG A 530 -63.17 36.08 -4.21
N GLY A 531 -63.23 37.36 -4.60
CA GLY A 531 -63.99 37.82 -5.76
C GLY A 531 -63.44 37.32 -7.09
N LYS A 532 -62.10 37.25 -7.23
CA LYS A 532 -61.45 36.77 -8.47
C LYS A 532 -61.61 35.26 -8.67
N ARG A 533 -61.47 34.44 -7.60
CA ARG A 533 -61.67 32.97 -7.66
C ARG A 533 -63.12 32.61 -7.96
N LEU A 534 -64.07 33.29 -7.30
CA LEU A 534 -65.49 33.09 -7.54
C LEU A 534 -65.86 33.47 -8.98
N LYS A 535 -65.35 34.61 -9.47
CA LYS A 535 -65.57 35.05 -10.84
C LYS A 535 -64.97 34.10 -11.88
N ALA A 536 -63.83 33.47 -11.59
CA ALA A 536 -63.24 32.45 -12.47
C ALA A 536 -64.10 31.18 -12.55
N ILE A 537 -64.63 30.69 -11.42
CA ILE A 537 -65.55 29.54 -11.38
C ILE A 537 -66.85 29.89 -12.14
N ILE A 538 -67.46 31.03 -11.81
CA ILE A 538 -68.67 31.57 -12.46
C ILE A 538 -68.50 31.67 -13.97
N ASN A 539 -67.39 32.26 -14.43
CA ASN A 539 -67.12 32.40 -15.86
C ASN A 539 -66.94 31.05 -16.55
N ALA A 540 -66.27 30.08 -15.92
CA ALA A 540 -66.05 28.75 -16.50
C ALA A 540 -67.36 27.94 -16.68
N LEU A 541 -68.38 28.20 -15.86
CA LEU A 541 -69.70 27.56 -16.01
C LEU A 541 -70.49 28.16 -17.16
N TYR A 542 -70.53 29.49 -17.21
CA TYR A 542 -71.35 30.23 -18.16
C TYR A 542 -70.74 30.30 -19.56
N GLU A 543 -69.45 29.95 -19.70
CA GLU A 543 -68.81 29.76 -21.01
C GLU A 543 -69.48 28.65 -21.83
N LYS A 544 -70.11 27.66 -21.17
CA LYS A 544 -70.76 26.51 -21.83
C LYS A 544 -72.25 26.71 -22.13
N ASP A 545 -72.99 27.48 -21.33
CA ASP A 545 -74.42 27.77 -21.59
C ASP A 545 -74.82 29.18 -21.13
N LYS A 546 -74.97 30.10 -22.08
CA LYS A 546 -75.39 31.49 -21.82
C LYS A 546 -76.80 31.62 -21.27
N ARG A 547 -77.67 30.61 -21.46
CA ARG A 547 -79.06 30.65 -20.97
C ARG A 547 -79.11 30.38 -19.48
N GLU A 548 -78.29 29.44 -19.00
CA GLU A 548 -78.15 29.14 -17.58
C GLU A 548 -77.57 30.33 -16.81
N GLU A 549 -76.70 31.12 -17.45
CA GLU A 549 -76.23 32.40 -16.93
C GLU A 549 -77.38 33.40 -16.74
N GLN A 550 -78.23 33.56 -17.76
CA GLN A 550 -79.36 34.49 -17.71
C GLN A 550 -80.38 34.07 -16.64
N HIS A 551 -80.70 32.78 -16.55
CA HIS A 551 -81.55 32.18 -15.51
C HIS A 551 -80.99 32.45 -14.11
N SER A 552 -79.73 32.09 -13.86
CA SER A 552 -79.09 32.28 -12.55
C SER A 552 -79.06 33.77 -12.13
N ARG A 553 -78.88 34.69 -13.08
CA ARG A 553 -78.95 36.14 -12.81
C ARG A 553 -80.36 36.61 -12.51
N GLY A 554 -81.38 36.10 -13.21
CA GLY A 554 -82.79 36.39 -12.96
C GLY A 554 -83.22 35.93 -11.56
N VAL A 555 -82.90 34.69 -11.21
CA VAL A 555 -83.13 34.13 -9.87
C VAL A 555 -82.39 34.93 -8.78
N SER A 556 -81.13 35.31 -9.01
CA SER A 556 -80.35 36.15 -8.09
C SER A 556 -81.02 37.52 -7.82
N ALA A 557 -81.55 38.17 -8.85
CA ALA A 557 -82.24 39.46 -8.72
C ALA A 557 -83.60 39.33 -8.00
N LEU A 558 -84.34 38.25 -8.25
CA LEU A 558 -85.58 37.94 -7.54
C LEU A 558 -85.32 37.64 -6.05
N CYS A 559 -84.24 36.91 -5.74
CA CYS A 559 -83.80 36.66 -4.37
C CYS A 559 -83.41 37.95 -3.64
N GLU A 560 -82.72 38.88 -4.33
CA GLU A 560 -82.40 40.20 -3.78
C GLU A 560 -83.67 41.00 -3.45
N SER A 561 -84.63 41.02 -4.38
CA SER A 561 -85.91 41.73 -4.21
C SER A 561 -86.74 41.12 -3.08
N MET A 562 -86.72 39.79 -2.95
CA MET A 562 -87.37 39.07 -1.86
C MET A 562 -86.72 39.36 -0.51
N GLY A 563 -85.39 39.39 -0.43
CA GLY A 563 -84.66 39.73 0.79
C GLY A 563 -84.97 41.16 1.28
N LYS A 564 -85.11 42.10 0.34
CA LYS A 564 -85.57 43.48 0.62
C LYS A 564 -87.02 43.52 1.10
N ALA A 565 -87.93 42.78 0.46
CA ALA A 565 -89.34 42.70 0.86
C ALA A 565 -89.56 42.08 2.26
N LEU A 566 -88.62 41.23 2.70
CA LEU A 566 -88.55 40.62 4.03
C LEU A 566 -87.76 41.46 5.05
N CYS A 567 -87.16 42.58 4.62
CA CYS A 567 -86.35 43.48 5.45
C CYS A 567 -85.18 42.77 6.15
N LEU A 568 -84.49 41.88 5.43
CA LEU A 568 -83.30 41.20 5.94
C LEU A 568 -82.08 42.13 6.00
N PRO A 569 -81.09 41.87 6.87
CA PRO A 569 -79.84 42.62 6.90
C PRO A 569 -79.11 42.56 5.54
N GLU A 570 -78.40 43.63 5.17
CA GLU A 570 -77.69 43.74 3.88
C GLU A 570 -76.76 42.54 3.61
N LYS A 571 -76.09 42.04 4.66
CA LYS A 571 -75.22 40.85 4.58
C LYS A 571 -75.98 39.57 4.24
N GLU A 572 -77.22 39.42 4.72
CA GLU A 572 -78.08 38.28 4.39
C GLU A 572 -78.67 38.41 2.99
N ILE A 573 -78.97 39.64 2.55
CA ILE A 573 -79.38 39.94 1.16
C ILE A 573 -78.24 39.58 0.18
N GLU A 574 -76.99 39.96 0.48
CA GLU A 574 -75.82 39.59 -0.33
C GLU A 574 -75.60 38.07 -0.37
N THR A 575 -75.86 37.40 0.76
CA THR A 575 -75.83 35.94 0.85
C THR A 575 -76.90 35.30 -0.04
N LEU A 576 -78.14 35.77 0.03
CA LEU A 576 -79.26 35.33 -0.82
C LEU A 576 -78.97 35.52 -2.30
N LYS A 577 -78.42 36.69 -2.67
CA LYS A 577 -78.02 37.01 -4.04
C LYS A 577 -76.96 36.03 -4.57
N THR A 578 -75.97 35.71 -3.74
CA THR A 578 -74.89 34.77 -4.08
C THR A 578 -75.41 33.34 -4.21
N VAL A 579 -76.29 32.90 -3.30
CA VAL A 579 -76.92 31.57 -3.37
C VAL A 579 -77.81 31.46 -4.60
N GLY A 580 -78.63 32.48 -4.91
CA GLY A 580 -79.45 32.50 -6.12
C GLY A 580 -78.63 32.47 -7.41
N LEU A 581 -77.43 33.06 -7.43
CA LEU A 581 -76.54 32.98 -8.58
C LEU A 581 -75.89 31.59 -8.74
N LEU A 582 -75.71 30.86 -7.65
CA LEU A 582 -74.94 29.60 -7.61
C LEU A 582 -75.80 28.36 -7.37
N HIS A 583 -77.13 28.47 -7.26
CA HIS A 583 -78.01 27.36 -6.88
C HIS A 583 -77.85 26.14 -7.80
N ASP A 584 -77.62 26.39 -9.09
CA ASP A 584 -77.51 25.37 -10.12
C ASP A 584 -76.06 25.09 -10.57
N ILE A 585 -75.07 25.54 -9.80
CA ILE A 585 -73.62 25.35 -10.02
C ILE A 585 -73.22 23.90 -10.30
N GLY A 586 -73.93 22.93 -9.72
CA GLY A 586 -73.64 21.51 -9.84
C GLY A 586 -74.02 20.89 -11.19
N LYS A 587 -74.76 21.61 -12.05
CA LYS A 587 -75.11 21.13 -13.40
C LYS A 587 -73.90 20.92 -14.31
N ILE A 588 -72.75 21.51 -13.98
CA ILE A 588 -71.49 21.35 -14.74
C ILE A 588 -71.02 19.90 -14.88
N ALA A 589 -71.40 19.04 -13.94
CA ALA A 589 -71.00 17.65 -13.89
C ALA A 589 -72.03 16.71 -14.55
N ILE A 590 -73.15 17.23 -15.06
CA ILE A 590 -74.15 16.45 -15.79
C ILE A 590 -73.74 16.42 -17.26
N GLU A 591 -73.84 15.25 -17.90
CA GLU A 591 -73.55 15.11 -19.33
C GLU A 591 -74.46 16.00 -20.18
N GLU A 592 -73.86 16.66 -21.18
CA GLU A 592 -74.56 17.61 -22.06
C GLU A 592 -75.68 16.95 -22.88
N SER A 593 -75.50 15.66 -23.23
CA SER A 593 -76.49 14.81 -23.89
C SER A 593 -77.77 14.63 -23.06
N ILE A 594 -77.65 14.61 -21.73
CA ILE A 594 -78.76 14.54 -20.77
C ILE A 594 -79.34 15.93 -20.54
N PHE A 595 -78.47 16.94 -20.38
CA PHE A 595 -78.86 18.31 -20.06
C PHE A 595 -79.66 19.01 -21.18
N ASN A 596 -79.29 18.79 -22.45
CA ASN A 596 -79.91 19.45 -23.62
C ASN A 596 -80.92 18.58 -24.40
N LYS A 597 -81.38 17.45 -23.83
CA LYS A 597 -82.20 16.46 -24.53
C LYS A 597 -83.56 17.04 -25.01
N PRO A 598 -83.94 16.92 -26.30
CA PRO A 598 -85.22 17.42 -26.84
C PRO A 598 -86.48 16.63 -26.45
N GLY A 599 -86.39 15.67 -25.52
CA GLY A 599 -87.48 14.75 -25.17
C GLY A 599 -87.53 14.43 -23.69
N LYS A 600 -88.50 13.60 -23.27
CA LYS A 600 -88.61 13.18 -21.86
C LYS A 600 -87.35 12.42 -21.42
N LEU A 601 -86.90 12.73 -20.21
CA LEU A 601 -85.77 12.07 -19.58
C LEU A 601 -86.20 10.68 -19.07
N THR A 602 -85.29 9.71 -19.13
CA THR A 602 -85.46 8.38 -18.52
C THR A 602 -85.36 8.48 -17.00
N GLU A 603 -85.78 7.44 -16.27
CA GLU A 603 -85.67 7.44 -14.80
C GLU A 603 -84.22 7.58 -14.32
N ASP A 604 -83.26 6.99 -15.03
CA ASP A 604 -81.84 7.08 -14.68
C ASP A 604 -81.24 8.44 -15.05
N GLU A 605 -81.65 9.03 -16.17
CA GLU A 605 -81.30 10.42 -16.52
C GLU A 605 -81.85 11.42 -15.47
N TRP A 606 -83.06 11.16 -14.95
CA TRP A 606 -83.66 11.98 -13.90
C TRP A 606 -82.93 11.85 -12.56
N LYS A 607 -82.42 10.65 -12.22
CA LYS A 607 -81.55 10.46 -11.05
C LYS A 607 -80.26 11.25 -11.17
N GLU A 608 -79.64 11.28 -12.34
CA GLU A 608 -78.41 12.05 -12.56
C GLU A 608 -78.65 13.56 -12.42
N ILE A 609 -79.77 14.09 -12.93
CA ILE A 609 -80.11 15.51 -12.75
C ILE A 609 -80.33 15.84 -11.27
N LYS A 610 -80.99 14.97 -10.49
CA LYS A 610 -81.23 15.20 -9.06
C LYS A 610 -79.96 15.28 -8.20
N ARG A 611 -78.79 14.92 -8.75
CA ARG A 611 -77.50 15.00 -8.04
C ARG A 611 -76.87 16.39 -8.07
N HIS A 612 -77.33 17.32 -8.91
CA HIS A 612 -76.71 18.65 -9.01
C HIS A 612 -76.66 19.44 -7.69
N PRO A 613 -77.61 19.37 -6.75
CA PRO A 613 -77.49 20.10 -5.48
C PRO A 613 -76.36 19.54 -4.62
N GLU A 614 -76.15 18.22 -4.64
CA GLU A 614 -75.05 17.56 -3.92
C GLU A 614 -73.69 17.87 -4.54
N ILE A 615 -73.62 17.90 -5.87
CA ILE A 615 -72.39 18.26 -6.59
C ILE A 615 -72.05 19.72 -6.33
N GLY A 616 -73.05 20.61 -6.37
CA GLY A 616 -72.87 22.02 -6.06
C GLY A 616 -72.43 22.26 -4.63
N TYR A 617 -73.01 21.54 -3.67
CA TYR A 617 -72.55 21.53 -2.27
C TYR A 617 -71.08 21.15 -2.13
N ARG A 618 -70.64 20.09 -2.83
CA ARG A 618 -69.24 19.65 -2.79
C ARG A 618 -68.30 20.69 -3.42
N LEU A 619 -68.67 21.25 -4.57
CA LEU A 619 -67.88 22.28 -5.25
C LEU A 619 -67.71 23.52 -4.39
N LEU A 620 -68.80 24.03 -3.81
CA LEU A 620 -68.75 25.23 -2.98
C LEU A 620 -67.98 25.01 -1.67
N ASN A 621 -68.01 23.81 -1.09
CA ASN A 621 -67.21 23.47 0.09
C ASN A 621 -65.70 23.41 -0.17
N THR A 622 -65.23 23.38 -1.42
CA THR A 622 -63.79 23.49 -1.74
C THR A 622 -63.26 24.92 -1.63
N VAL A 623 -64.15 25.91 -1.52
CA VAL A 623 -63.80 27.33 -1.38
C VAL A 623 -63.97 27.72 0.08
N ASN A 624 -62.89 28.23 0.71
CA ASN A 624 -62.94 28.75 2.07
C ASN A 624 -64.07 29.79 2.23
N ASP A 625 -64.78 29.74 3.35
CA ASP A 625 -65.89 30.65 3.71
C ASP A 625 -67.20 30.52 2.91
N MET A 626 -67.38 29.42 2.14
CA MET A 626 -68.63 29.13 1.39
C MET A 626 -69.46 27.98 1.97
N SER A 627 -69.02 27.35 3.06
CA SER A 627 -69.66 26.17 3.65
C SER A 627 -71.11 26.40 4.09
N VAL A 628 -71.41 27.58 4.62
CA VAL A 628 -72.77 27.97 5.01
C VAL A 628 -73.67 28.11 3.78
N MET A 629 -73.19 28.79 2.73
CA MET A 629 -73.93 28.98 1.48
C MET A 629 -74.11 27.67 0.71
N ALA A 630 -73.12 26.78 0.74
CA ALA A 630 -73.20 25.45 0.17
C ALA A 630 -74.42 24.70 0.75
N GLY A 631 -74.64 24.78 2.07
CA GLY A 631 -75.82 24.20 2.73
C GLY A 631 -77.15 24.70 2.15
N TYR A 632 -77.24 25.97 1.78
CA TYR A 632 -78.44 26.53 1.15
C TYR A 632 -78.63 26.03 -0.29
N VAL A 633 -77.55 25.91 -1.05
CA VAL A 633 -77.55 25.31 -2.39
C VAL A 633 -77.92 23.84 -2.33
N LEU A 634 -77.50 23.10 -1.30
CA LEU A 634 -77.85 21.68 -1.18
C LEU A 634 -79.36 21.45 -1.04
N SER A 635 -80.04 22.35 -0.34
CA SER A 635 -81.45 22.18 0.07
C SER A 635 -82.46 22.97 -0.78
N HIS A 636 -82.04 23.57 -1.90
CA HIS A 636 -82.95 24.42 -2.70
C HIS A 636 -84.05 23.67 -3.47
N HIS A 637 -83.94 22.34 -3.63
CA HIS A 637 -85.00 21.47 -4.19
C HIS A 637 -85.84 20.74 -3.13
N GLU A 638 -85.65 21.09 -1.85
CA GLU A 638 -86.54 20.60 -0.79
C GLU A 638 -87.93 21.23 -0.94
N LYS A 639 -88.97 20.46 -0.60
CA LYS A 639 -90.37 20.88 -0.76
C LYS A 639 -91.01 21.02 0.61
N TRP A 640 -91.89 22.02 0.76
CA TRP A 640 -92.55 22.33 2.03
C TRP A 640 -93.21 21.10 2.70
N ASP A 641 -93.80 20.21 1.90
CA ASP A 641 -94.47 18.99 2.35
C ASP A 641 -93.53 17.83 2.74
N GLY A 642 -92.23 17.94 2.44
CA GLY A 642 -91.21 16.92 2.67
C GLY A 642 -90.96 15.96 1.50
N SER A 643 -91.61 16.18 0.35
CA SER A 643 -91.45 15.33 -0.86
C SER A 643 -90.25 15.73 -1.75
N GLY A 644 -89.44 16.68 -1.29
CA GLY A 644 -88.26 17.20 -1.98
C GLY A 644 -87.01 16.33 -1.83
N TYR A 645 -85.87 16.83 -2.33
CA TYR A 645 -84.58 16.15 -2.32
C TYR A 645 -83.46 17.17 -2.08
N PRO A 646 -82.26 16.77 -1.62
CA PRO A 646 -81.78 15.40 -1.37
C PRO A 646 -81.99 14.84 0.04
N LYS A 647 -82.30 15.68 1.04
CA LYS A 647 -82.44 15.30 2.46
C LYS A 647 -83.87 15.00 2.89
N GLY A 648 -84.88 15.47 2.15
CA GLY A 648 -86.29 15.27 2.49
C GLY A 648 -86.74 16.13 3.68
N LEU A 649 -86.22 17.36 3.77
CA LEU A 649 -86.52 18.30 4.85
C LEU A 649 -87.95 18.82 4.71
N LYS A 650 -88.63 19.10 5.84
CA LYS A 650 -90.03 19.55 5.85
C LYS A 650 -90.23 20.89 6.55
N GLY A 651 -91.05 21.76 5.97
CA GLY A 651 -91.42 23.05 6.56
C GLY A 651 -90.20 23.93 6.86
N GLU A 652 -90.08 24.36 8.13
CA GLU A 652 -89.00 25.25 8.60
C GLU A 652 -87.64 24.56 8.78
N GLU A 653 -87.56 23.24 8.68
CA GLU A 653 -86.26 22.53 8.61
C GLU A 653 -85.48 22.89 7.35
N ILE A 654 -86.17 23.36 6.31
CA ILE A 654 -85.58 23.87 5.09
C ILE A 654 -85.06 25.29 5.37
N PRO A 655 -83.76 25.59 5.16
CA PRO A 655 -83.22 26.92 5.38
C PRO A 655 -84.02 28.01 4.66
N LEU A 656 -84.22 29.15 5.32
CA LEU A 656 -84.97 30.28 4.75
C LEU A 656 -84.46 30.67 3.36
N GLN A 657 -83.14 30.70 3.18
CA GLN A 657 -82.48 31.03 1.91
C GLN A 657 -82.86 30.04 0.80
N SER A 658 -82.90 28.73 1.11
CA SER A 658 -83.30 27.68 0.17
C SER A 658 -84.79 27.79 -0.20
N ARG A 659 -85.67 28.11 0.76
CA ARG A 659 -87.10 28.32 0.51
C ARG A 659 -87.35 29.52 -0.40
N ILE A 660 -86.61 30.62 -0.21
CA ILE A 660 -86.66 31.80 -1.08
C ILE A 660 -86.19 31.47 -2.49
N VAL A 661 -85.05 30.78 -2.62
CA VAL A 661 -84.49 30.38 -3.92
C VAL A 661 -85.45 29.46 -4.66
N ALA A 662 -86.12 28.51 -4.00
CA ALA A 662 -87.08 27.61 -4.64
C ALA A 662 -88.27 28.35 -5.30
N VAL A 663 -88.77 29.40 -4.64
CA VAL A 663 -89.85 30.26 -5.19
C VAL A 663 -89.34 31.07 -6.38
N ALA A 664 -88.16 31.71 -6.23
CA ALA A 664 -87.56 32.53 -7.27
C ALA A 664 -87.18 31.71 -8.53
N ASP A 665 -86.56 30.54 -8.34
CA ASP A 665 -86.18 29.60 -9.40
C ASP A 665 -87.40 29.10 -10.18
N THR A 666 -88.46 28.68 -9.48
CA THR A 666 -89.68 28.21 -10.14
C THR A 666 -90.39 29.32 -10.92
N TYR A 667 -90.42 30.55 -10.38
CA TYR A 667 -91.01 31.69 -11.08
C TYR A 667 -90.21 32.07 -12.33
N ASP A 668 -88.89 32.20 -12.23
CA ASP A 668 -88.02 32.49 -13.38
C ASP A 668 -88.14 31.37 -14.44
N ALA A 669 -88.13 30.10 -14.01
CA ALA A 669 -88.30 28.95 -14.89
C ALA A 669 -89.62 28.93 -15.67
N MET A 670 -90.70 29.51 -15.13
CA MET A 670 -92.01 29.61 -15.79
C MET A 670 -92.13 30.83 -16.72
N THR A 671 -91.44 31.92 -16.40
CA THR A 671 -91.60 33.23 -17.06
C THR A 671 -90.49 33.55 -18.06
N SER A 672 -89.37 32.82 -18.03
CA SER A 672 -88.27 32.92 -19.00
C SER A 672 -88.51 32.06 -20.25
N GLU A 673 -88.12 32.53 -21.43
CA GLU A 673 -88.23 31.78 -22.71
C GLU A 673 -87.27 30.57 -22.74
N ARG A 674 -87.77 29.37 -23.12
CA ARG A 674 -86.97 28.12 -23.23
C ARG A 674 -87.11 27.45 -24.60
N SER A 675 -86.10 26.67 -25.02
CA SER A 675 -85.99 26.03 -26.36
C SER A 675 -87.19 25.18 -26.82
N TYR A 676 -88.06 24.76 -25.89
CA TYR A 676 -89.20 23.88 -26.16
C TYR A 676 -90.54 24.42 -25.64
N ARG A 677 -90.58 25.65 -25.09
CA ARG A 677 -91.80 26.26 -24.55
C ARG A 677 -91.71 27.80 -24.48
N ASN A 678 -92.74 28.48 -24.97
CA ASN A 678 -92.92 29.92 -24.79
C ASN A 678 -93.14 30.25 -23.31
N ALA A 679 -92.66 31.41 -22.87
CA ALA A 679 -92.89 31.93 -21.51
C ALA A 679 -94.38 31.90 -21.16
N LEU A 680 -94.71 31.42 -19.96
CA LEU A 680 -96.09 31.45 -19.48
C LEU A 680 -96.49 32.91 -19.18
N PRO A 681 -97.75 33.30 -19.44
CA PRO A 681 -98.28 34.56 -18.95
C PRO A 681 -98.07 34.65 -17.44
N GLU A 682 -97.66 35.81 -16.96
CA GLU A 682 -97.38 36.05 -15.53
C GLU A 682 -98.55 35.65 -14.63
N THR A 683 -99.79 35.87 -15.09
CA THR A 683 -101.02 35.44 -14.40
C THR A 683 -101.07 33.93 -14.15
N THR A 684 -100.62 33.12 -15.11
CA THR A 684 -100.58 31.66 -14.99
C THR A 684 -99.45 31.20 -14.07
N ALA A 685 -98.29 31.87 -14.11
CA ALA A 685 -97.19 31.59 -13.18
C ALA A 685 -97.59 31.89 -11.72
N LEU A 686 -98.32 32.99 -11.49
CA LEU A 686 -98.86 33.37 -10.17
C LEU A 686 -99.89 32.36 -9.66
N GLU A 687 -100.80 31.88 -10.51
CA GLU A 687 -101.77 30.84 -10.17
C GLU A 687 -101.07 29.52 -9.78
N GLU A 688 -100.02 29.13 -10.50
CA GLU A 688 -99.26 27.91 -10.19
C GLU A 688 -98.47 28.03 -8.87
N LEU A 689 -97.88 29.20 -8.57
CA LEU A 689 -97.27 29.44 -7.26
C LEU A 689 -98.29 29.35 -6.12
N ARG A 690 -99.47 29.97 -6.28
CA ARG A 690 -100.55 29.91 -5.27
C ARG A 690 -101.07 28.49 -5.06
N LYS A 691 -101.23 27.73 -6.14
CA LYS A 691 -101.71 26.34 -6.09
C LYS A 691 -100.74 25.42 -5.36
N ASN A 692 -99.43 25.66 -5.47
CA ASN A 692 -98.40 24.86 -4.84
C ASN A 692 -97.91 25.42 -3.48
N ALA A 693 -98.53 26.50 -2.98
CA ALA A 693 -98.29 27.04 -1.64
C ALA A 693 -98.72 26.02 -0.57
N GLY A 694 -97.83 25.69 0.35
CA GLY A 694 -98.05 24.67 1.39
C GLY A 694 -97.82 23.23 0.94
N LEU A 695 -97.47 23.03 -0.34
CA LEU A 695 -97.06 21.73 -0.89
C LEU A 695 -95.58 21.79 -1.30
N GLN A 696 -95.27 22.58 -2.33
CA GLN A 696 -93.90 22.78 -2.81
C GLN A 696 -93.23 23.95 -2.08
N PHE A 697 -93.97 25.04 -1.87
CA PHE A 697 -93.42 26.31 -1.38
C PHE A 697 -93.95 26.67 0.00
N ASP A 698 -93.17 27.44 0.74
CA ASP A 698 -93.63 28.11 1.96
C ASP A 698 -94.80 29.06 1.63
N PRO A 699 -96.00 28.85 2.20
CA PRO A 699 -97.17 29.68 1.93
C PRO A 699 -96.95 31.17 2.17
N GLU A 700 -96.18 31.51 3.20
CA GLU A 700 -95.97 32.90 3.60
C GLU A 700 -94.99 33.59 2.65
N LEU A 701 -93.95 32.89 2.21
CA LEU A 701 -93.04 33.40 1.19
C LEU A 701 -93.74 33.58 -0.16
N VAL A 702 -94.63 32.67 -0.58
CA VAL A 702 -95.41 32.85 -1.81
C VAL A 702 -96.29 34.10 -1.73
N ARG A 703 -96.96 34.32 -0.59
CA ARG A 703 -97.77 35.52 -0.37
C ARG A 703 -96.95 36.80 -0.50
N ILE A 704 -95.80 36.86 0.19
CA ILE A 704 -94.90 38.03 0.16
C ILE A 704 -94.30 38.25 -1.24
N PHE A 705 -93.91 37.18 -1.93
CA PHE A 705 -93.37 37.26 -3.27
C PHE A 705 -94.38 37.88 -4.25
N ILE A 706 -95.64 37.43 -4.20
CA ILE A 706 -96.69 37.95 -5.09
C ILE A 706 -97.06 39.40 -4.75
N GLU A 707 -97.25 39.72 -3.46
CA GLU A 707 -97.73 41.04 -3.03
C GLU A 707 -96.66 42.15 -3.03
N LYS A 708 -95.40 41.80 -2.75
CA LYS A 708 -94.33 42.78 -2.55
C LYS A 708 -93.20 42.74 -3.59
N VAL A 709 -92.97 41.60 -4.23
CA VAL A 709 -91.90 41.46 -5.23
C VAL A 709 -92.42 41.66 -6.66
N LEU A 710 -93.61 41.11 -6.96
CA LEU A 710 -94.19 41.13 -8.31
C LEU A 710 -95.21 42.25 -8.58
N ASP A 711 -95.87 42.80 -7.56
CA ASP A 711 -96.87 43.86 -7.74
C ASP A 711 -96.24 45.15 -8.36
N PRO A 712 -96.69 45.60 -9.54
CA PRO A 712 -96.17 46.80 -10.19
C PRO A 712 -96.32 48.08 -9.37
N LEU A 713 -97.29 48.15 -8.44
CA LEU A 713 -97.56 49.36 -7.64
C LEU A 713 -96.59 49.53 -6.46
N ASN A 714 -95.88 48.47 -6.04
CA ASN A 714 -94.93 48.50 -4.92
C ASN A 714 -93.45 48.61 -5.35
N LYS A 715 -93.14 48.55 -6.65
CA LYS A 715 -91.75 48.68 -7.16
C LYS A 715 -91.06 49.99 -6.79
N THR A 716 -91.82 51.01 -6.38
CA THR A 716 -91.31 52.35 -6.00
C THR A 716 -91.15 52.57 -4.48
N ASN A 717 -91.57 51.66 -3.60
CA ASN A 717 -91.61 51.88 -2.14
C ASN A 717 -90.77 50.91 -1.30
N LEU A 718 -89.86 50.14 -1.90
CA LEU A 718 -88.99 49.19 -1.18
C LEU A 718 -87.86 49.85 -0.35
N GLU A 719 -87.79 51.18 -0.27
CA GLU A 719 -86.79 51.92 0.53
C GLU A 719 -87.23 52.20 1.98
N GLY A 720 -88.47 51.87 2.37
CA GLY A 720 -89.02 52.18 3.69
C GLY A 720 -89.13 50.98 4.62
N CYS A 721 -88.02 50.46 5.14
CA CYS A 721 -88.03 49.53 6.27
C CYS A 721 -87.08 50.05 7.36
N MET A 722 -87.56 51.00 8.16
CA MET A 722 -86.92 51.36 9.44
C MET A 722 -87.44 50.42 10.51
N VAL A 723 -86.49 49.75 11.18
CA VAL A 723 -86.68 48.82 12.30
C VAL A 723 -87.00 49.60 13.58
N ASP A 724 -88.09 49.23 14.26
CA ASP A 724 -88.22 49.35 15.73
C ASP A 724 -87.63 48.10 16.39
#